data_AF-A0A9R0XTE1-F1
#
_entry.id   AF-A0A9R0XTE1-F1
#
_cell.length_a   1.000
_cell.length_b   1.000
_cell.length_c   1.000
_cell.angle_alpha   90.00
_cell.angle_beta   90.00
_cell.angle_gamma   90.00
#
_symmetry.space_group_name_H-M   'P 1'
#
loop_
_entity.id
_entity.type
_entity.pdbx_description
1 polymer ?
#
loop_
_entity_poly.entity_id
_entity_poly.type
_entity_poly.pdbx_seq_one_letter_code
_entity_poly.pdbx_strand_id
1 'polypeptide(L)'
;MVVAIVGVGGIGNTTLAQNVINDETMKAEFDNTIWLSINKDFDKVELLRTIITLAGGVHGGEKALVVLQSVLTTALKGKKLFLVLDDVCNHGAWLDVLKTPLDNVVARGSRVLITTRDEKVARGMKAELPYHHVNKLEEEDAWSLLKKQIVSSKTNGHEIDMLKDIGLQIVAKCDGLPLSIKVMGGLLCQKDNKRRDWEMVLDDSIWSVSGMPEELNHAVYLSYEDLPSSIKQCFLCYSLLPKAALFRRDNIIAMWIGEGFLHGTSDDLEELGSKYYKELILRNLIEPDAYYVDQRVCNMHDVVRSFAQYVSRDEALVAHSGETDVVTKLHVHEFLQISVENKASESDGLDWSSLQAQKTLRTLMSVGHLNMKPSDSLGNFPCLRTLCIESAHVALVRSVHKLKHLRYLSLENTDISSLPDSIGKMKFLQYINLAGCKQFVKLPDSIVKLAQLRYLNFNNTSINGIPKGFRDLANLRIIDGFPARMDGEWCSLEELGPLYQLKHVGIQGLENVTASLSAAKAKLSEKVHITHLNLKCSSVLGDNGMIEEEEQQRIEVVFDELCPPPRLEILFVEGYFGRRLPRWMMSSDLPLNSLRILFICDLACCTQLPDGSCQLPYLEFIQIERAPAIKRVGSEFMQSCHQSPHSSKMVPAFPRLQKMNLIGMVEWEEWEWEEQVQAFPVLQELFLEHCKLKCLPPGLASQASALNNLHIYYVHSLISLANFPSLVELKLNEILDLEMITNLPRLQKLTIEDCPKLKALEGVPALQRLILTDKDMETLPEYMGCINPRHFELYCSLALLASIAAAQSGPEWDKFNHIEHVKAYACGDDNSRKWYVLYTANPYNLETNVGLSFLSRGTLTFLEDTQRFESLFKMTRKTFSYICSLVMGPSMEDMNSCTFIDGRVLSLQDRVVVALRRLQCTEPTETIASSVGVSESTVLLVTERFAAAVWQEADHHFLWPDSRQTDKIKSMFYKIHNMHNCCGVICTIDTTFGPNCDHEKIESTQMQVIVDPEMRFRNIWFGPAGRLNHLNRLYDSELFQECEKGTWLNGSKLKVALDGPEVGEYIIGDAGYPLLPWLLTPYHEEDHSDYKAEFNRRHSAATTCAMKAVARLKDTWKCLQGEMPSPVNPNTLIQIIYGCCMLHNIVIEMEDDAAMLSSKWRNYSKEVRQLAKEDAVRARDMLSQYFLASRSSESGEQDDEAA
;
A
#
# COMPACT_ATOMS: atom_id res chain seq x y z
N MET A 1 -7.83 28.92 -8.21
CA MET A 1 -6.80 29.91 -8.61
C MET A 1 -5.71 29.17 -9.37
N VAL A 2 -5.27 29.69 -10.53
CA VAL A 2 -4.25 29.06 -11.37
C VAL A 2 -2.95 29.87 -11.23
N VAL A 3 -1.83 29.22 -10.94
CA VAL A 3 -0.49 29.82 -10.84
C VAL A 3 0.41 29.15 -11.86
N ALA A 4 1.35 29.90 -12.45
CA ALA A 4 2.22 29.40 -13.50
C ALA A 4 3.71 29.50 -13.11
N ILE A 5 4.43 28.40 -13.33
CA ILE A 5 5.89 28.37 -13.45
C ILE A 5 6.20 28.37 -14.95
N VAL A 6 6.94 29.38 -15.40
CA VAL A 6 7.28 29.56 -16.81
C VAL A 6 8.79 29.56 -17.00
N GLY A 7 9.26 28.78 -17.96
CA GLY A 7 10.68 28.73 -18.26
C GLY A 7 10.98 27.85 -19.47
N VAL A 8 12.14 28.07 -20.09
CA VAL A 8 12.60 27.29 -21.25
C VAL A 8 12.84 25.82 -20.89
N GLY A 9 12.84 24.94 -21.90
CA GLY A 9 13.06 23.51 -21.68
C GLY A 9 14.40 23.21 -20.99
N GLY A 10 14.39 22.35 -19.96
CA GLY A 10 15.59 21.96 -19.22
C GLY A 10 16.10 22.97 -18.17
N ILE A 11 15.34 24.04 -17.90
CA ILE A 11 15.65 25.04 -16.86
C ILE A 11 15.35 24.54 -15.43
N GLY A 12 14.48 23.54 -15.26
CA GLY A 12 14.09 23.00 -13.96
C GLY A 12 12.64 23.28 -13.52
N ASN A 13 11.73 23.63 -14.43
CA ASN A 13 10.32 23.87 -14.10
C ASN A 13 9.67 22.69 -13.37
N THR A 14 9.78 21.48 -13.93
CA THR A 14 9.26 20.24 -13.35
C THR A 14 9.92 19.93 -12.01
N THR A 15 11.24 20.12 -11.90
CA THR A 15 11.96 19.93 -10.63
C THR A 15 11.46 20.89 -9.54
N LEU A 16 11.22 22.15 -9.88
CA LEU A 16 10.65 23.12 -8.94
C LEU A 16 9.22 22.75 -8.54
N ALA A 17 8.38 22.35 -9.50
CA ALA A 17 7.02 21.88 -9.22
C ALA A 17 7.02 20.60 -8.37
N GLN A 18 7.95 19.68 -8.60
CA GLN A 18 8.15 18.49 -7.76
C GLN A 18 8.56 18.87 -6.34
N ASN A 19 9.44 19.86 -6.17
CA ASN A 19 9.79 20.35 -4.84
C ASN A 19 8.58 20.98 -4.13
N VAL A 20 7.72 21.69 -4.86
CA VAL A 20 6.48 22.28 -4.30
C VAL A 20 5.47 21.19 -3.92
N ILE A 21 5.19 20.23 -4.79
CA ILE A 21 4.19 19.18 -4.51
C ILE A 21 4.67 18.20 -3.44
N ASN A 22 5.99 17.98 -3.34
CA ASN A 22 6.58 17.13 -2.32
C ASN A 22 6.81 17.86 -0.99
N ASP A 23 6.60 19.18 -0.94
CA ASP A 23 6.62 19.90 0.31
C ASP A 23 5.43 19.45 1.17
N GLU A 24 5.73 19.03 2.40
CA GLU A 24 4.70 18.49 3.29
C GLU A 24 3.61 19.53 3.62
N THR A 25 3.91 20.85 3.52
CA THR A 25 2.92 21.90 3.86
C THR A 25 1.86 21.93 2.79
N MET A 26 2.27 21.65 1.55
CA MET A 26 1.41 21.52 0.39
C MET A 26 0.64 20.22 0.47
N LYS A 27 1.29 19.07 0.70
CA LYS A 27 0.59 17.78 0.78
C LYS A 27 -0.54 17.78 1.78
N ALA A 28 -0.30 18.41 2.93
CA ALA A 28 -1.31 18.41 3.94
C ALA A 28 -2.42 19.45 3.61
N GLU A 29 -2.17 20.48 2.76
CA GLU A 29 -3.08 21.63 2.49
C GLU A 29 -4.27 21.36 1.61
N PHE A 30 -4.21 20.25 0.92
CA PHE A 30 -5.18 19.88 -0.07
C PHE A 30 -5.61 18.44 0.19
N ASP A 31 -6.91 18.24 0.33
CA ASP A 31 -7.53 16.92 0.48
C ASP A 31 -7.13 15.97 -0.66
N ASN A 32 -6.88 16.54 -1.84
CA ASN A 32 -6.34 15.83 -2.99
C ASN A 32 -5.18 16.60 -3.60
N THR A 33 -4.07 15.90 -3.80
CA THR A 33 -2.91 16.41 -4.53
C THR A 33 -2.70 15.53 -5.76
N ILE A 34 -2.89 16.09 -6.95
CA ILE A 34 -2.90 15.34 -8.21
C ILE A 34 -1.85 15.91 -9.15
N TRP A 35 -0.99 15.05 -9.70
CA TRP A 35 -0.02 15.41 -10.73
C TRP A 35 -0.44 14.80 -12.08
N LEU A 36 -0.61 15.64 -13.10
CA LEU A 36 -0.91 15.23 -14.47
C LEU A 36 0.15 15.80 -15.40
N SER A 37 0.81 14.93 -16.17
CA SER A 37 1.65 15.36 -17.29
C SER A 37 0.77 15.56 -18.53
N ILE A 38 0.76 16.77 -19.09
CA ILE A 38 -0.10 17.17 -20.20
C ILE A 38 0.73 17.25 -21.49
N ASN A 39 0.64 16.20 -22.31
CA ASN A 39 1.26 16.20 -23.62
C ASN A 39 0.57 17.18 -24.58
N LYS A 40 1.26 17.53 -25.68
CA LYS A 40 0.75 18.42 -26.74
C LYS A 40 -0.61 17.96 -27.31
N ASP A 41 -0.74 16.65 -27.51
CA ASP A 41 -1.96 15.98 -27.96
C ASP A 41 -2.43 15.05 -26.83
N PHE A 42 -3.44 15.47 -26.06
CA PHE A 42 -3.98 14.70 -24.94
C PHE A 42 -5.41 14.27 -25.25
N ASP A 43 -5.78 13.05 -24.84
CA ASP A 43 -7.13 12.55 -24.96
C ASP A 43 -8.03 13.08 -23.83
N LYS A 44 -9.18 13.65 -24.18
CA LYS A 44 -10.09 14.30 -23.22
C LYS A 44 -10.73 13.28 -22.25
N VAL A 45 -11.05 12.09 -22.73
CA VAL A 45 -11.70 11.02 -21.95
C VAL A 45 -10.71 10.44 -20.96
N GLU A 46 -9.50 10.14 -21.42
CA GLU A 46 -8.47 9.53 -20.60
C GLU A 46 -7.88 10.50 -19.58
N LEU A 47 -7.77 11.79 -19.93
CA LEU A 47 -7.45 12.83 -18.97
C LEU A 47 -8.45 12.84 -17.81
N LEU A 48 -9.76 12.75 -18.11
CA LEU A 48 -10.81 12.68 -17.08
C LEU A 48 -10.74 11.38 -16.27
N ARG A 49 -10.51 10.23 -16.89
CA ARG A 49 -10.37 8.96 -16.17
C ARG A 49 -9.18 8.95 -15.23
N THR A 50 -8.03 9.44 -15.71
CA THR A 50 -6.81 9.52 -14.91
C THR A 50 -7.04 10.39 -13.68
N ILE A 51 -7.60 11.59 -13.84
CA ILE A 51 -7.89 12.46 -12.69
C ILE A 51 -8.98 11.89 -11.78
N ILE A 52 -10.00 11.18 -12.30
CA ILE A 52 -11.01 10.49 -11.48
C ILE A 52 -10.36 9.42 -10.61
N THR A 53 -9.50 8.57 -11.20
CA THR A 53 -8.80 7.51 -10.48
C THR A 53 -7.87 8.09 -9.42
N LEU A 54 -7.10 9.12 -9.75
CA LEU A 54 -6.23 9.82 -8.79
C LEU A 54 -7.01 10.58 -7.71
N ALA A 55 -8.26 10.96 -7.98
CA ALA A 55 -9.18 11.53 -7.01
C ALA A 55 -9.88 10.48 -6.12
N GLY A 56 -9.64 9.18 -6.34
CA GLY A 56 -10.28 8.07 -5.62
C GLY A 56 -11.69 7.71 -6.12
N GLY A 57 -12.09 8.20 -7.30
CA GLY A 57 -13.36 7.86 -7.94
C GLY A 57 -13.26 6.63 -8.84
N VAL A 58 -14.40 5.99 -9.12
CA VAL A 58 -14.49 4.83 -10.02
C VAL A 58 -15.25 5.23 -11.29
N HIS A 59 -14.57 5.21 -12.44
CA HIS A 59 -15.16 5.58 -13.73
C HIS A 59 -15.80 4.39 -14.48
N GLY A 60 -15.58 3.15 -14.04
CA GLY A 60 -16.23 1.95 -14.60
C GLY A 60 -16.02 1.71 -16.10
N GLY A 61 -14.97 2.28 -16.70
CA GLY A 61 -14.72 2.22 -18.15
C GLY A 61 -15.61 3.14 -19.01
N GLU A 62 -16.38 4.06 -18.42
CA GLU A 62 -17.25 5.00 -19.14
C GLU A 62 -16.48 5.84 -20.17
N LYS A 63 -17.11 6.15 -21.31
CA LYS A 63 -16.53 6.91 -22.44
C LYS A 63 -17.20 8.28 -22.63
N ALA A 64 -18.43 8.46 -22.16
CA ALA A 64 -19.14 9.72 -22.34
C ALA A 64 -18.52 10.83 -21.49
N LEU A 65 -17.97 11.88 -22.14
CA LEU A 65 -17.34 13.02 -21.48
C LEU A 65 -18.25 13.66 -20.42
N VAL A 66 -19.53 13.83 -20.72
CA VAL A 66 -20.50 14.43 -19.77
C VAL A 66 -20.65 13.59 -18.50
N VAL A 67 -20.65 12.25 -18.65
CA VAL A 67 -20.75 11.34 -17.51
C VAL A 67 -19.45 11.37 -16.71
N LEU A 68 -18.29 11.31 -17.37
CA LEU A 68 -16.99 11.41 -16.70
C LEU A 68 -16.80 12.75 -15.98
N GLN A 69 -17.23 13.85 -16.59
CA GLN A 69 -17.26 15.17 -15.94
C GLN A 69 -18.14 15.16 -14.69
N SER A 70 -19.31 14.49 -14.74
CA SER A 70 -20.18 14.32 -13.57
C SER A 70 -19.54 13.43 -12.50
N VAL A 71 -18.85 12.36 -12.87
CA VAL A 71 -18.15 11.46 -11.93
C VAL A 71 -17.00 12.21 -11.24
N LEU A 72 -16.20 12.96 -12.01
CA LEU A 72 -15.14 13.80 -11.47
C LEU A 72 -15.69 14.88 -10.54
N THR A 73 -16.81 15.50 -10.94
CA THR A 73 -17.51 16.50 -10.12
C THR A 73 -17.90 15.89 -8.78
N THR A 74 -18.48 14.69 -8.77
CA THR A 74 -18.86 14.00 -7.53
C THR A 74 -17.63 13.61 -6.70
N ALA A 75 -16.57 13.10 -7.33
CA ALA A 75 -15.36 12.64 -6.64
C ALA A 75 -14.61 13.76 -5.90
N LEU A 76 -14.67 14.99 -6.44
CA LEU A 76 -13.96 16.17 -5.93
C LEU A 76 -14.88 17.21 -5.27
N LYS A 77 -16.20 16.94 -5.17
CA LYS A 77 -17.16 17.89 -4.61
C LYS A 77 -16.79 18.25 -3.17
N GLY A 78 -16.59 19.54 -2.91
CA GLY A 78 -16.28 20.03 -1.56
C GLY A 78 -14.86 19.72 -1.06
N LYS A 79 -14.00 19.09 -1.88
CA LYS A 79 -12.60 18.81 -1.55
C LYS A 79 -11.69 19.94 -2.02
N LYS A 80 -10.67 20.28 -1.22
CA LYS A 80 -9.64 21.26 -1.53
C LYS A 80 -8.56 20.58 -2.39
N LEU A 81 -8.46 20.98 -3.65
CA LEU A 81 -7.62 20.32 -4.65
C LEU A 81 -6.33 21.12 -4.92
N PHE A 82 -5.18 20.45 -4.92
CA PHE A 82 -3.96 20.89 -5.58
C PHE A 82 -3.74 20.09 -6.85
N LEU A 83 -3.88 20.75 -7.99
CA LEU A 83 -3.70 20.10 -9.29
C LEU A 83 -2.45 20.65 -9.96
N VAL A 84 -1.47 19.80 -10.21
CA VAL A 84 -0.31 20.13 -11.04
C VAL A 84 -0.57 19.63 -12.46
N LEU A 85 -0.55 20.56 -13.42
CA LEU A 85 -0.51 20.25 -14.85
C LEU A 85 0.90 20.54 -15.35
N ASP A 86 1.66 19.48 -15.59
CA ASP A 86 3.07 19.55 -15.96
C ASP A 86 3.26 19.53 -17.48
N ASP A 87 4.21 20.35 -17.97
CA ASP A 87 4.61 20.59 -19.36
C ASP A 87 3.45 20.97 -20.29
N VAL A 88 2.56 21.85 -19.82
CA VAL A 88 1.36 22.26 -20.56
C VAL A 88 1.73 22.99 -21.85
N CYS A 89 1.44 22.36 -22.98
CA CYS A 89 1.74 22.89 -24.32
C CYS A 89 0.60 23.76 -24.89
N ASN A 90 -0.66 23.55 -24.46
CA ASN A 90 -1.80 24.36 -24.85
C ASN A 90 -2.84 24.44 -23.72
N HIS A 91 -3.70 25.46 -23.76
CA HIS A 91 -4.68 25.69 -22.69
C HIS A 91 -5.97 24.86 -22.84
N GLY A 92 -6.06 23.97 -23.84
CA GLY A 92 -7.25 23.14 -24.12
C GLY A 92 -7.54 22.12 -23.03
N ALA A 93 -6.52 21.50 -22.42
CA ALA A 93 -6.70 20.55 -21.32
C ALA A 93 -7.44 21.17 -20.15
N TRP A 94 -7.12 22.43 -19.87
CA TRP A 94 -7.82 23.20 -18.88
C TRP A 94 -9.18 23.69 -19.38
N LEU A 95 -9.24 24.51 -20.43
CA LEU A 95 -10.47 25.19 -20.83
C LEU A 95 -11.58 24.24 -21.29
N ASP A 96 -11.23 23.18 -22.03
CA ASP A 96 -12.22 22.32 -22.67
C ASP A 96 -12.65 21.14 -21.80
N VAL A 97 -11.79 20.70 -20.87
CA VAL A 97 -11.96 19.43 -20.17
C VAL A 97 -12.09 19.61 -18.67
N LEU A 98 -11.06 20.18 -18.03
CA LEU A 98 -10.94 20.19 -16.57
C LEU A 98 -11.60 21.40 -15.91
N LYS A 99 -11.67 22.54 -16.59
CA LYS A 99 -12.20 23.76 -15.99
C LYS A 99 -13.67 23.58 -15.59
N THR A 100 -14.54 23.19 -16.51
CA THR A 100 -15.99 23.06 -16.24
C THR A 100 -16.34 22.12 -15.08
N PRO A 101 -15.81 20.89 -14.99
CA PRO A 101 -16.11 19.99 -13.86
C PRO A 101 -15.44 20.37 -12.53
N LEU A 102 -14.48 21.31 -12.54
CA LEU A 102 -13.81 21.78 -11.32
C LEU A 102 -14.33 23.16 -10.87
N ASP A 103 -14.81 24.00 -11.79
CA ASP A 103 -15.29 25.34 -11.50
C ASP A 103 -16.52 25.31 -10.59
N ASN A 104 -16.46 25.99 -9.44
CA ASN A 104 -17.49 25.99 -8.40
C ASN A 104 -17.83 24.62 -7.78
N VAL A 105 -17.02 23.59 -8.02
CA VAL A 105 -17.18 22.23 -7.45
C VAL A 105 -16.19 21.98 -6.31
N VAL A 106 -14.92 22.30 -6.55
CA VAL A 106 -13.85 22.14 -5.56
C VAL A 106 -13.94 23.21 -4.48
N ALA A 107 -13.45 22.90 -3.27
CA ALA A 107 -13.51 23.82 -2.14
C ALA A 107 -12.75 25.13 -2.41
N ARG A 108 -13.22 26.23 -1.80
CA ARG A 108 -12.46 27.49 -1.78
C ARG A 108 -11.06 27.24 -1.21
N GLY A 109 -10.06 27.83 -1.83
CA GLY A 109 -8.65 27.56 -1.50
C GLY A 109 -7.97 26.58 -2.46
N SER A 110 -8.71 25.87 -3.32
CA SER A 110 -8.11 25.00 -4.34
C SER A 110 -7.20 25.77 -5.32
N ARG A 111 -6.09 25.13 -5.70
CA ARG A 111 -5.04 25.71 -6.54
C ARG A 111 -4.70 24.79 -7.70
N VAL A 112 -4.40 25.39 -8.84
CA VAL A 112 -3.85 24.70 -10.00
C VAL A 112 -2.47 25.30 -10.26
N LEU A 113 -1.45 24.48 -10.23
CA LEU A 113 -0.10 24.86 -10.64
C LEU A 113 0.12 24.35 -12.06
N ILE A 114 0.58 25.21 -12.96
CA ILE A 114 0.99 24.79 -14.29
C ILE A 114 2.47 25.04 -14.48
N THR A 115 3.15 24.11 -15.14
CA THR A 115 4.48 24.35 -15.72
C THR A 115 4.32 24.47 -17.23
N THR A 116 4.95 25.48 -17.83
CA THR A 116 4.90 25.66 -19.29
C THR A 116 6.13 26.37 -19.83
N ARG A 117 6.41 26.16 -21.12
CA ARG A 117 7.47 26.84 -21.86
C ARG A 117 6.98 28.11 -22.56
N ASP A 118 5.66 28.29 -22.68
CA ASP A 118 5.06 29.41 -23.40
C ASP A 118 4.13 30.23 -22.48
N GLU A 119 4.50 31.48 -22.25
CA GLU A 119 3.68 32.43 -21.48
C GLU A 119 2.27 32.61 -22.05
N LYS A 120 2.07 32.41 -23.36
CA LYS A 120 0.73 32.48 -23.97
C LYS A 120 -0.19 31.40 -23.42
N VAL A 121 0.34 30.24 -23.03
CA VAL A 121 -0.42 29.16 -22.39
C VAL A 121 -0.86 29.61 -20.99
N ALA A 122 0.07 30.15 -20.19
CA ALA A 122 -0.25 30.69 -18.86
C ALA A 122 -1.31 31.80 -18.93
N ARG A 123 -1.18 32.70 -19.92
CA ARG A 123 -2.17 33.76 -20.19
C ARG A 123 -3.52 33.20 -20.63
N GLY A 124 -3.52 32.21 -21.54
CA GLY A 124 -4.73 31.54 -22.03
C GLY A 124 -5.49 30.80 -20.91
N MET A 125 -4.76 30.22 -19.96
CA MET A 125 -5.31 29.60 -18.76
C MET A 125 -5.75 30.62 -17.69
N LYS A 126 -5.52 31.92 -17.92
CA LYS A 126 -5.77 33.02 -16.99
C LYS A 126 -5.06 32.80 -15.65
N ALA A 127 -3.81 32.34 -15.69
CA ALA A 127 -2.97 32.23 -14.52
C ALA A 127 -2.75 33.61 -13.87
N GLU A 128 -2.66 33.62 -12.55
CA GLU A 128 -2.47 34.82 -11.74
C GLU A 128 -1.05 35.38 -11.92
N LEU A 129 -0.95 36.72 -11.94
CA LEU A 129 0.31 37.44 -12.07
C LEU A 129 0.85 37.84 -10.68
N PRO A 130 2.18 37.87 -10.50
CA PRO A 130 3.22 37.58 -11.49
C PRO A 130 3.42 36.07 -11.71
N TYR A 131 3.83 35.68 -12.92
CA TYR A 131 4.27 34.30 -13.19
C TYR A 131 5.63 34.07 -12.52
N HIS A 132 5.85 32.85 -12.02
CA HIS A 132 7.15 32.47 -11.49
C HIS A 132 8.07 32.09 -12.64
N HIS A 133 9.02 32.95 -12.95
CA HIS A 133 10.04 32.66 -13.95
C HIS A 133 11.23 31.96 -13.28
N VAL A 134 11.54 30.74 -13.72
CA VAL A 134 12.72 30.04 -13.24
C VAL A 134 13.95 30.70 -13.84
N ASN A 135 14.81 31.23 -12.98
CA ASN A 135 16.04 31.88 -13.39
C ASN A 135 17.09 30.84 -13.80
N LYS A 136 17.97 31.27 -14.71
CA LYS A 136 19.19 30.53 -15.04
C LYS A 136 20.10 30.45 -13.81
N LEU A 137 20.91 29.39 -13.74
CA LEU A 137 21.91 29.28 -12.68
C LEU A 137 22.96 30.38 -12.83
N GLU A 138 23.29 31.01 -11.72
CA GLU A 138 24.44 31.92 -11.65
C GLU A 138 25.74 31.13 -11.78
N GLU A 139 26.82 31.82 -12.16
CA GLU A 139 28.10 31.19 -12.52
C GLU A 139 28.64 30.22 -11.46
N GLU A 140 28.56 30.59 -10.17
CA GLU A 140 29.10 29.77 -9.08
C GLU A 140 28.24 28.52 -8.80
N ASP A 141 26.92 28.64 -8.87
CA ASP A 141 26.01 27.49 -8.72
C ASP A 141 26.10 26.56 -9.92
N ALA A 142 26.21 27.12 -11.12
CA ALA A 142 26.41 26.38 -12.37
C ALA A 142 27.75 25.64 -12.38
N TRP A 143 28.83 26.27 -11.91
CA TRP A 143 30.12 25.62 -11.70
C TRP A 143 30.02 24.51 -10.64
N SER A 144 29.35 24.78 -9.52
CA SER A 144 29.16 23.79 -8.46
C SER A 144 28.42 22.55 -8.97
N LEU A 145 27.39 22.75 -9.81
CA LEU A 145 26.67 21.67 -10.47
C LEU A 145 27.57 20.89 -11.44
N LEU A 146 28.32 21.58 -12.30
CA LEU A 146 29.25 20.95 -13.25
C LEU A 146 30.32 20.13 -12.52
N LYS A 147 30.96 20.72 -11.51
CA LYS A 147 31.96 20.07 -10.67
C LYS A 147 31.39 18.85 -9.97
N LYS A 148 30.19 18.99 -9.37
CA LYS A 148 29.50 17.87 -8.71
C LYS A 148 29.33 16.70 -9.67
N GLN A 149 28.91 16.95 -10.91
CA GLN A 149 28.71 15.93 -11.93
C GLN A 149 30.02 15.20 -12.30
N ILE A 150 31.12 15.95 -12.42
CA ILE A 150 32.42 15.38 -12.80
C ILE A 150 33.02 14.60 -11.63
N VAL A 151 32.98 15.15 -10.41
CA VAL A 151 33.54 14.55 -9.20
C VAL A 151 32.75 13.32 -8.75
N SER A 152 31.43 13.27 -8.94
CA SER A 152 30.65 12.05 -8.67
C SER A 152 31.08 10.85 -9.53
N SER A 153 31.83 11.09 -10.62
CA SER A 153 32.34 10.06 -11.52
C SER A 153 33.84 9.77 -11.40
N LYS A 154 34.64 10.63 -10.71
CA LYS A 154 36.10 10.53 -10.60
C LYS A 154 36.61 10.93 -9.21
N THR A 155 37.61 10.22 -8.69
CA THR A 155 38.09 10.30 -7.29
C THR A 155 38.88 11.58 -6.91
N ASN A 156 39.25 12.46 -7.86
CA ASN A 156 40.16 13.59 -7.60
C ASN A 156 39.52 14.96 -7.85
N GLY A 157 38.91 15.56 -6.82
CA GLY A 157 38.27 16.88 -6.92
C GLY A 157 39.23 18.07 -7.12
N HIS A 158 40.48 17.98 -6.65
CA HIS A 158 41.45 19.08 -6.71
C HIS A 158 41.98 19.37 -8.12
N GLU A 159 42.00 18.35 -9.00
CA GLU A 159 42.39 18.55 -10.41
C GLU A 159 41.33 19.33 -11.19
N ILE A 160 40.06 19.09 -10.87
CA ILE A 160 38.92 19.78 -11.51
C ILE A 160 38.87 21.25 -11.10
N ASP A 161 39.23 21.58 -9.86
CA ASP A 161 39.31 22.98 -9.40
C ASP A 161 40.33 23.80 -10.20
N MET A 162 41.41 23.17 -10.70
CA MET A 162 42.39 23.85 -11.56
C MET A 162 41.87 24.15 -12.97
N LEU A 163 40.70 23.62 -13.35
CA LEU A 163 40.06 23.82 -14.65
C LEU A 163 38.83 24.75 -14.57
N LYS A 164 38.61 25.42 -13.43
CA LYS A 164 37.44 26.28 -13.19
C LYS A 164 37.30 27.39 -14.24
N ASP A 165 38.40 27.99 -14.70
CA ASP A 165 38.39 29.07 -15.69
C ASP A 165 37.81 28.63 -17.05
N ILE A 166 38.15 27.43 -17.50
CA ILE A 166 37.61 26.86 -18.76
C ILE A 166 36.22 26.28 -18.53
N GLY A 167 35.99 25.66 -17.37
CA GLY A 167 34.69 25.17 -16.97
C GLY A 167 33.61 26.24 -16.99
N LEU A 168 33.92 27.44 -16.46
CA LEU A 168 33.02 28.59 -16.51
C LEU A 168 32.73 29.06 -17.93
N GLN A 169 33.70 28.98 -18.86
CA GLN A 169 33.47 29.30 -20.27
C GLN A 169 32.54 28.28 -20.95
N ILE A 170 32.67 27.00 -20.62
CA ILE A 170 31.75 25.94 -21.10
C ILE A 170 30.35 26.15 -20.49
N VAL A 171 30.26 26.50 -19.20
CA VAL A 171 28.99 26.87 -18.54
C VAL A 171 28.33 28.07 -19.24
N ALA A 172 29.11 29.07 -19.66
CA ALA A 172 28.59 30.21 -20.40
C ALA A 172 27.98 29.79 -21.77
N LYS A 173 28.60 28.82 -22.47
CA LYS A 173 28.02 28.22 -23.68
C LYS A 173 26.71 27.45 -23.42
N CYS A 174 26.55 26.93 -22.21
CA CYS A 174 25.32 26.26 -21.77
C CYS A 174 24.21 27.23 -21.35
N ASP A 175 24.46 28.54 -21.38
CA ASP A 175 23.49 29.60 -21.06
C ASP A 175 22.84 29.44 -19.68
N GLY A 176 23.61 28.91 -18.70
CA GLY A 176 23.14 28.68 -17.33
C GLY A 176 22.02 27.63 -17.18
N LEU A 177 21.75 26.81 -18.20
CA LEU A 177 20.71 25.78 -18.19
C LEU A 177 21.20 24.52 -17.45
N PRO A 178 20.53 24.09 -16.35
CA PRO A 178 20.95 22.92 -15.57
C PRO A 178 21.12 21.64 -16.39
N LEU A 179 20.19 21.34 -17.31
CA LEU A 179 20.29 20.16 -18.17
C LEU A 179 21.53 20.22 -19.08
N SER A 180 21.79 21.36 -19.72
CA SER A 180 22.94 21.53 -20.62
C SER A 180 24.26 21.40 -19.86
N ILE A 181 24.32 21.98 -18.66
CA ILE A 181 25.48 21.86 -17.75
C ILE A 181 25.71 20.40 -17.34
N LYS A 182 24.66 19.67 -16.95
CA LYS A 182 24.75 18.23 -16.62
C LYS A 182 25.25 17.40 -17.80
N VAL A 183 24.71 17.63 -19.00
CA VAL A 183 25.12 16.91 -20.22
C VAL A 183 26.58 17.20 -20.55
N MET A 184 27.03 18.46 -20.45
CA MET A 184 28.44 18.81 -20.63
C MET A 184 29.34 18.22 -19.55
N GLY A 185 28.90 18.20 -18.29
CA GLY A 185 29.62 17.53 -17.21
C GLY A 185 29.87 16.06 -17.53
N GLY A 186 28.82 15.36 -17.99
CA GLY A 186 28.93 13.96 -18.39
C GLY A 186 29.81 13.71 -19.62
N LEU A 187 29.79 14.60 -20.61
CA LEU A 187 30.72 14.58 -21.74
C LEU A 187 32.18 14.78 -21.27
N LEU A 188 32.42 15.78 -20.42
CA LEU A 188 33.75 16.08 -19.89
C LEU A 188 34.31 14.94 -19.03
N CYS A 189 33.45 14.12 -18.41
CA CYS A 189 33.89 12.89 -17.73
C CYS A 189 34.59 11.91 -18.69
N GLN A 190 34.23 11.90 -19.97
CA GLN A 190 34.84 11.06 -21.01
C GLN A 190 36.13 11.65 -21.58
N LYS A 191 36.51 12.86 -21.15
CA LYS A 191 37.77 13.51 -21.50
C LYS A 191 38.79 13.34 -20.38
N ASP A 192 40.07 13.48 -20.72
CA ASP A 192 41.13 13.58 -19.72
C ASP A 192 40.95 14.85 -18.89
N ASN A 193 41.42 14.83 -17.63
CA ASN A 193 41.42 16.00 -16.75
C ASN A 193 42.53 17.01 -17.15
N LYS A 194 42.64 17.31 -18.45
CA LYS A 194 43.64 18.23 -19.01
C LYS A 194 42.94 19.40 -19.68
N ARG A 195 43.52 20.59 -19.50
CA ARG A 195 43.11 21.85 -20.13
C ARG A 195 42.80 21.71 -21.63
N ARG A 196 43.69 21.07 -22.39
CA ARG A 196 43.56 20.91 -23.84
C ARG A 196 42.26 20.20 -24.25
N ASP A 197 41.85 19.16 -23.53
CA ASP A 197 40.68 18.38 -23.90
C ASP A 197 39.37 19.14 -23.61
N TRP A 198 39.38 20.02 -22.61
CA TRP A 198 38.27 20.94 -22.33
C TRP A 198 38.22 22.08 -23.34
N GLU A 199 39.37 22.61 -23.79
CA GLU A 199 39.46 23.59 -24.86
C GLU A 199 38.90 23.03 -26.17
N MET A 200 39.17 21.76 -26.50
CA MET A 200 38.56 21.10 -27.67
C MET A 200 37.03 21.07 -27.61
N VAL A 201 36.44 20.85 -26.43
CA VAL A 201 34.97 20.89 -26.25
C VAL A 201 34.44 22.32 -26.34
N LEU A 202 35.16 23.30 -25.78
CA LEU A 202 34.77 24.71 -25.81
C LEU A 202 34.79 25.30 -27.23
N ASP A 203 35.80 24.95 -28.02
CA ASP A 203 36.06 25.48 -29.36
C ASP A 203 35.36 24.71 -30.48
N ASP A 204 34.51 23.74 -30.14
CA ASP A 204 33.82 22.91 -31.14
C ASP A 204 32.90 23.76 -32.04
N SER A 205 32.96 23.48 -33.34
CA SER A 205 32.16 24.15 -34.36
C SER A 205 30.65 24.03 -34.15
N ILE A 206 30.16 22.99 -33.44
CA ILE A 206 28.75 22.78 -33.14
C ILE A 206 28.17 23.99 -32.39
N TRP A 207 28.93 24.60 -31.48
CA TRP A 207 28.50 25.82 -30.77
C TRP A 207 28.19 27.01 -31.68
N SER A 208 28.67 26.99 -32.93
CA SER A 208 28.51 28.07 -33.90
C SER A 208 27.48 27.74 -35.00
N VAL A 209 26.80 26.60 -34.93
CA VAL A 209 25.76 26.21 -35.90
C VAL A 209 24.54 27.13 -35.73
N SER A 210 24.32 28.00 -36.72
CA SER A 210 23.19 28.93 -36.78
C SER A 210 21.94 28.28 -37.39
N GLY A 211 20.75 28.64 -36.92
CA GLY A 211 19.48 28.15 -37.47
C GLY A 211 19.13 26.73 -37.06
N MET A 212 19.70 26.26 -35.94
CA MET A 212 19.39 24.98 -35.33
C MET A 212 17.90 24.95 -34.92
N PRO A 213 17.12 23.93 -35.32
CA PRO A 213 15.71 23.78 -34.94
C PRO A 213 15.50 23.92 -33.43
N GLU A 214 14.33 24.42 -33.02
CA GLU A 214 13.99 24.62 -31.59
C GLU A 214 14.04 23.32 -30.78
N GLU A 215 13.86 22.17 -31.42
CA GLU A 215 13.94 20.84 -30.81
C GLU A 215 15.38 20.42 -30.47
N LEU A 216 16.39 21.13 -31.01
CA LEU A 216 17.78 20.76 -30.83
C LEU A 216 18.49 21.69 -29.85
N ASN A 217 19.26 21.08 -28.94
CA ASN A 217 20.09 21.78 -27.97
C ASN A 217 21.57 21.53 -28.29
N HIS A 218 22.39 22.58 -28.34
CA HIS A 218 23.82 22.49 -28.70
C HIS A 218 24.61 21.55 -27.79
N ALA A 219 24.36 21.58 -26.48
CA ALA A 219 25.04 20.69 -25.53
C ALA A 219 24.64 19.21 -25.74
N VAL A 220 23.35 18.94 -25.97
CA VAL A 220 22.88 17.58 -26.31
C VAL A 220 23.46 17.14 -27.65
N TYR A 221 23.51 18.02 -28.64
CA TYR A 221 24.06 17.70 -29.96
C TYR A 221 25.55 17.39 -29.90
N LEU A 222 26.33 18.20 -29.19
CA LEU A 222 27.76 17.98 -29.03
C LEU A 222 28.03 16.66 -28.27
N SER A 223 27.27 16.39 -27.20
CA SER A 223 27.36 15.11 -26.48
C SER A 223 26.97 13.92 -27.36
N TYR A 224 25.93 14.07 -28.20
CA TYR A 224 25.54 13.07 -29.19
C TYR A 224 26.62 12.84 -30.24
N GLU A 225 27.20 13.90 -30.81
CA GLU A 225 28.21 13.76 -31.86
C GLU A 225 29.47 13.06 -31.39
N ASP A 226 29.86 13.28 -30.14
CA ASP A 226 30.97 12.60 -29.46
C ASP A 226 30.70 11.10 -29.18
N LEU A 227 29.44 10.65 -29.20
CA LEU A 227 29.13 9.23 -29.00
C LEU A 227 29.67 8.35 -30.14
N PRO A 228 30.19 7.16 -29.83
CA PRO A 228 30.43 6.12 -30.83
C PRO A 228 29.16 5.79 -31.62
N SER A 229 29.31 5.42 -32.90
CA SER A 229 28.19 5.18 -33.82
C SER A 229 27.18 4.14 -33.33
N SER A 230 27.64 3.09 -32.64
CA SER A 230 26.78 2.07 -32.04
C SER A 230 25.94 2.64 -30.88
N ILE A 231 26.52 3.50 -30.03
CA ILE A 231 25.81 4.13 -28.91
C ILE A 231 24.81 5.17 -29.42
N LYS A 232 25.14 5.89 -30.51
CA LYS A 232 24.17 6.78 -31.20
C LYS A 232 22.89 6.03 -31.56
N GLN A 233 22.99 4.83 -32.13
CA GLN A 233 21.81 4.01 -32.46
C GLN A 233 21.03 3.55 -31.22
N CYS A 234 21.72 3.12 -30.16
CA CYS A 234 21.11 2.77 -28.89
C CYS A 234 20.33 3.94 -28.26
N PHE A 235 20.92 5.13 -28.28
CA PHE A 235 20.31 6.38 -27.81
C PHE A 235 19.05 6.74 -28.60
N LEU A 236 19.12 6.72 -29.94
CA LEU A 236 17.95 6.99 -30.79
C LEU A 236 16.83 5.98 -30.55
N CYS A 237 17.16 4.69 -30.45
CA CYS A 237 16.19 3.64 -30.15
C CYS A 237 15.53 3.84 -28.78
N TYR A 238 16.26 4.28 -27.76
CA TYR A 238 15.72 4.54 -26.43
C TYR A 238 14.63 5.62 -26.46
N SER A 239 14.79 6.64 -27.30
CA SER A 239 13.82 7.74 -27.43
C SER A 239 12.43 7.32 -27.94
N LEU A 240 12.34 6.13 -28.53
CA LEU A 240 11.11 5.55 -29.05
C LEU A 240 10.33 4.75 -27.99
N LEU A 241 10.91 4.51 -26.80
CA LEU A 241 10.22 3.77 -25.74
C LEU A 241 8.98 4.56 -25.25
N PRO A 242 7.79 3.93 -25.23
CA PRO A 242 6.57 4.55 -24.72
C PRO A 242 6.73 5.04 -23.28
N LYS A 243 6.20 6.23 -22.96
CA LYS A 243 6.33 6.81 -21.60
C LYS A 243 5.47 6.10 -20.57
N ALA A 244 4.34 5.53 -20.99
CA ALA A 244 3.40 4.84 -20.09
C ALA A 244 3.85 3.46 -19.61
N ALA A 245 4.84 2.84 -20.26
CA ALA A 245 5.31 1.50 -19.93
C ALA A 245 6.68 1.51 -19.27
N LEU A 246 6.91 0.52 -18.42
CA LEU A 246 8.16 0.35 -17.69
C LEU A 246 9.10 -0.57 -18.44
N PHE A 247 10.24 -0.05 -18.90
CA PHE A 247 11.28 -0.82 -19.56
C PHE A 247 12.50 -0.99 -18.65
N ARG A 248 12.85 -2.24 -18.32
CA ARG A 248 14.08 -2.53 -17.58
C ARG A 248 15.27 -2.55 -18.52
N ARG A 249 16.45 -2.24 -17.99
CA ARG A 249 17.75 -2.26 -18.69
C ARG A 249 17.93 -3.49 -19.57
N ASP A 250 17.64 -4.67 -19.05
CA ASP A 250 17.87 -5.93 -19.78
C ASP A 250 16.91 -6.07 -20.98
N ASN A 251 15.68 -5.56 -20.89
CA ASN A 251 14.75 -5.50 -22.02
C ASN A 251 15.27 -4.57 -23.12
N ILE A 252 15.86 -3.44 -22.75
CA ILE A 252 16.39 -2.44 -23.68
C ILE A 252 17.66 -2.96 -24.38
N ILE A 253 18.58 -3.54 -23.62
CA ILE A 253 19.80 -4.16 -24.17
C ILE A 253 19.43 -5.28 -25.14
N ALA A 254 18.45 -6.10 -24.78
CA ALA A 254 17.91 -7.15 -25.63
C ALA A 254 17.36 -6.61 -26.96
N MET A 255 16.67 -5.48 -26.96
CA MET A 255 16.24 -4.81 -28.19
C MET A 255 17.43 -4.32 -29.02
N TRP A 256 18.44 -3.71 -28.41
CA TRP A 256 19.65 -3.27 -29.12
C TRP A 256 20.39 -4.44 -29.79
N ILE A 257 20.41 -5.61 -29.15
CA ILE A 257 20.97 -6.85 -29.72
C ILE A 257 20.10 -7.35 -30.87
N GLY A 258 18.78 -7.39 -30.68
CA GLY A 258 17.82 -7.82 -31.70
C GLY A 258 17.89 -6.97 -32.98
N GLU A 259 18.00 -5.65 -32.82
CA GLU A 259 18.18 -4.73 -33.95
C GLU A 259 19.57 -4.82 -34.58
N GLY A 260 20.58 -5.18 -33.79
CA GLY A 260 21.97 -5.35 -34.23
C GLY A 260 22.83 -4.10 -34.09
N PHE A 261 22.52 -3.23 -33.12
CA PHE A 261 23.30 -2.01 -32.81
C PHE A 261 24.59 -2.31 -32.06
N LEU A 262 24.65 -3.45 -31.38
CA LEU A 262 25.85 -3.89 -30.67
C LEU A 262 26.75 -4.69 -31.61
N HIS A 263 27.97 -4.20 -31.82
CA HIS A 263 29.00 -4.85 -32.64
C HIS A 263 30.12 -5.40 -31.76
N GLY A 264 30.27 -6.73 -31.74
CA GLY A 264 31.27 -7.42 -30.91
C GLY A 264 31.23 -8.93 -31.14
N THR A 265 32.04 -9.69 -30.38
CA THR A 265 31.95 -11.15 -30.36
C THR A 265 30.63 -11.59 -29.71
N SER A 266 30.07 -12.71 -30.18
CA SER A 266 28.75 -13.22 -29.76
C SER A 266 28.59 -13.48 -28.25
N ASP A 267 29.69 -13.58 -27.51
CA ASP A 267 29.67 -13.99 -26.11
C ASP A 267 29.37 -12.86 -25.12
N ASP A 268 29.63 -11.59 -25.49
CA ASP A 268 29.65 -10.46 -24.55
C ASP A 268 28.69 -9.30 -24.88
N LEU A 269 27.72 -9.50 -25.78
CA LEU A 269 26.82 -8.40 -26.20
C LEU A 269 26.02 -7.78 -25.06
N GLU A 270 25.55 -8.55 -24.07
CA GLU A 270 24.84 -8.03 -22.89
C GLU A 270 25.74 -7.12 -22.05
N GLU A 271 27.03 -7.47 -21.93
CA GLU A 271 28.00 -6.69 -21.16
C GLU A 271 28.35 -5.39 -21.90
N LEU A 272 28.52 -5.48 -23.22
CA LEU A 272 28.70 -4.31 -24.07
C LEU A 272 27.48 -3.38 -24.01
N GLY A 273 26.28 -3.94 -24.06
CA GLY A 273 25.03 -3.18 -23.90
C GLY A 273 24.91 -2.52 -22.53
N SER A 274 25.30 -3.21 -21.46
CA SER A 274 25.35 -2.66 -20.10
C SER A 274 26.32 -1.48 -20.00
N LYS A 275 27.48 -1.56 -20.65
CA LYS A 275 28.44 -0.44 -20.74
C LYS A 275 27.85 0.75 -21.49
N TYR A 276 27.17 0.53 -22.62
CA TYR A 276 26.52 1.61 -23.38
C TYR A 276 25.39 2.26 -22.58
N TYR A 277 24.58 1.45 -21.88
CA TYR A 277 23.52 1.95 -21.00
C TYR A 277 24.08 2.83 -19.88
N LYS A 278 25.16 2.40 -19.22
CA LYS A 278 25.87 3.18 -18.19
C LYS A 278 26.49 4.45 -18.76
N GLU A 279 27.01 4.43 -19.99
CA GLU A 279 27.54 5.65 -20.63
C GLU A 279 26.43 6.69 -20.88
N LEU A 280 25.24 6.27 -21.31
CA LEU A 280 24.10 7.18 -21.47
C LEU A 280 23.68 7.82 -20.14
N ILE A 281 23.73 7.08 -19.02
CA ILE A 281 23.53 7.61 -17.67
C ILE A 281 24.62 8.62 -17.32
N LEU A 282 25.89 8.26 -17.51
CA LEU A 282 27.04 9.12 -17.18
C LEU A 282 26.98 10.46 -17.92
N ARG A 283 26.50 10.44 -19.18
CA ARG A 283 26.31 11.63 -20.03
C ARG A 283 25.03 12.43 -19.73
N ASN A 284 24.23 12.03 -18.74
CA ASN A 284 22.89 12.56 -18.45
C ASN A 284 21.95 12.59 -19.67
N LEU A 285 22.13 11.65 -20.61
CA LEU A 285 21.22 11.47 -21.74
C LEU A 285 20.00 10.64 -21.33
N ILE A 286 20.15 9.81 -20.30
CA ILE A 286 19.08 9.16 -19.54
C ILE A 286 19.39 9.32 -18.05
N GLU A 287 18.36 9.36 -17.21
CA GLU A 287 18.47 9.60 -15.76
C GLU A 287 17.90 8.39 -15.00
N PRO A 288 18.62 7.81 -14.04
CA PRO A 288 18.10 6.71 -13.21
C PRO A 288 16.83 7.11 -12.47
N ASP A 289 15.85 6.21 -12.45
CA ASP A 289 14.65 6.40 -11.66
C ASP A 289 14.98 6.17 -10.17
N ALA A 290 14.62 7.14 -9.33
CA ALA A 290 14.97 7.14 -7.91
C ALA A 290 14.34 5.98 -7.12
N TYR A 291 13.27 5.37 -7.64
CA TYR A 291 12.63 4.22 -7.01
C TYR A 291 13.46 2.92 -7.17
N TYR A 292 14.31 2.84 -8.20
CA TYR A 292 15.06 1.64 -8.54
C TYR A 292 16.54 1.78 -8.21
N VAL A 293 16.92 1.31 -7.03
CA VAL A 293 18.30 1.41 -6.49
C VAL A 293 19.35 0.75 -7.40
N ASP A 294 18.99 -0.32 -8.11
CA ASP A 294 19.85 -1.01 -9.07
C ASP A 294 20.03 -0.26 -10.40
N GLN A 295 19.41 0.90 -10.56
CA GLN A 295 19.38 1.72 -11.78
C GLN A 295 18.89 0.94 -13.01
N ARG A 296 18.07 -0.11 -12.79
CA ARG A 296 17.52 -0.92 -13.89
C ARG A 296 16.47 -0.17 -14.70
N VAL A 297 15.89 0.89 -14.15
CA VAL A 297 14.93 1.76 -14.84
C VAL A 297 15.54 3.15 -14.92
N CYS A 298 15.45 3.75 -16.10
CA CYS A 298 15.83 5.14 -16.31
C CYS A 298 14.73 5.86 -17.08
N ASN A 299 14.74 7.18 -17.00
CA ASN A 299 13.87 8.08 -17.75
C ASN A 299 14.72 8.90 -18.72
N MET A 300 14.13 9.37 -19.82
CA MET A 300 14.79 10.28 -20.75
C MET A 300 14.09 11.61 -20.72
N HIS A 301 14.82 12.67 -20.38
CA HIS A 301 14.31 14.03 -20.31
C HIS A 301 13.75 14.49 -21.66
N ASP A 302 12.65 15.26 -21.66
CA ASP A 302 11.90 15.57 -22.89
C ASP A 302 12.70 16.33 -23.94
N VAL A 303 13.53 17.30 -23.55
CA VAL A 303 14.46 17.97 -24.48
C VAL A 303 15.41 16.97 -25.16
N VAL A 304 15.95 16.00 -24.43
CA VAL A 304 16.86 14.98 -24.96
C VAL A 304 16.10 14.00 -25.87
N ARG A 305 14.89 13.61 -25.47
CA ARG A 305 14.00 12.75 -26.24
C ARG A 305 13.58 13.41 -27.56
N SER A 306 13.14 14.67 -27.53
CA SER A 306 12.78 15.44 -28.73
C SER A 306 13.96 15.59 -29.69
N PHE A 307 15.16 15.85 -29.16
CA PHE A 307 16.38 15.84 -29.97
C PHE A 307 16.57 14.50 -30.67
N ALA A 308 16.51 13.39 -29.94
CA ALA A 308 16.70 12.05 -30.49
C ALA A 308 15.64 11.66 -31.53
N GLN A 309 14.36 11.97 -31.26
CA GLN A 309 13.26 11.73 -32.19
C GLN A 309 13.35 12.60 -33.44
N TYR A 310 13.82 13.84 -33.31
CA TYR A 310 14.10 14.69 -34.47
C TYR A 310 15.20 14.07 -35.34
N VAL A 311 16.29 13.59 -34.73
CA VAL A 311 17.40 12.97 -35.47
C VAL A 311 16.96 11.67 -36.17
N SER A 312 16.01 10.91 -35.61
CA SER A 312 15.53 9.65 -36.18
C SER A 312 14.28 9.77 -37.06
N ARG A 313 13.71 10.97 -37.24
CA ARG A 313 12.40 11.21 -37.87
C ARG A 313 12.20 10.63 -39.27
N ASP A 314 13.29 10.44 -40.02
CA ASP A 314 13.24 9.90 -41.38
C ASP A 314 13.19 8.36 -41.39
N GLU A 315 13.49 7.70 -40.27
CA GLU A 315 13.53 6.23 -40.14
C GLU A 315 12.56 5.69 -39.07
N ALA A 316 12.16 6.53 -38.11
CA ALA A 316 11.32 6.15 -36.98
C ALA A 316 10.09 7.04 -36.84
N LEU A 317 8.99 6.44 -36.41
CA LEU A 317 7.74 7.11 -36.08
C LEU A 317 7.33 6.76 -34.65
N VAL A 318 7.14 7.79 -33.82
CA VAL A 318 6.42 7.67 -32.55
C VAL A 318 5.01 8.21 -32.78
N ALA A 319 4.02 7.35 -32.62
CA ALA A 319 2.63 7.67 -32.80
C ALA A 319 1.94 7.74 -31.43
N HIS A 320 1.32 8.87 -31.16
CA HIS A 320 0.50 9.09 -29.97
C HIS A 320 -1.00 9.06 -30.34
N SER A 321 -1.82 8.55 -29.42
CA SER A 321 -3.28 8.59 -29.56
C SER A 321 -3.78 10.03 -29.70
N GLY A 322 -4.62 10.30 -30.71
CA GLY A 322 -5.18 11.61 -30.99
C GLY A 322 -4.48 12.42 -32.11
N GLU A 323 -3.29 12.02 -32.57
CA GLU A 323 -2.66 12.66 -33.73
C GLU A 323 -3.42 12.34 -35.04
N THR A 324 -4.06 13.34 -35.64
CA THR A 324 -4.85 13.16 -36.89
C THR A 324 -4.00 12.76 -38.10
N ASP A 325 -2.70 13.06 -38.07
CA ASP A 325 -1.81 12.87 -39.22
C ASP A 325 -1.04 11.54 -39.20
N VAL A 326 -1.16 10.71 -38.15
CA VAL A 326 -0.40 9.43 -38.05
C VAL A 326 -0.70 8.50 -39.22
N VAL A 327 -1.98 8.32 -39.54
CA VAL A 327 -2.39 7.45 -40.66
C VAL A 327 -1.85 8.01 -41.99
N THR A 328 -1.89 9.33 -42.16
CA THR A 328 -1.32 10.01 -43.34
C THR A 328 0.19 9.79 -43.43
N LYS A 329 0.94 9.96 -42.34
CA LYS A 329 2.39 9.70 -42.27
C LYS A 329 2.70 8.25 -42.64
N LEU A 330 1.94 7.29 -42.10
CA LEU A 330 2.07 5.85 -42.39
C LEU A 330 1.73 5.47 -43.84
N HIS A 331 0.93 6.27 -44.56
CA HIS A 331 0.65 6.02 -45.97
C HIS A 331 1.68 6.63 -46.91
N VAL A 332 2.35 7.71 -46.50
CA VAL A 332 3.28 8.46 -47.35
C VAL A 332 4.72 8.00 -47.18
N HIS A 333 5.08 7.48 -46.00
CA HIS A 333 6.46 7.13 -45.67
C HIS A 333 6.57 5.71 -45.12
N GLU A 334 7.67 5.04 -45.46
CA GLU A 334 8.03 3.72 -44.91
C GLU A 334 9.00 3.88 -43.74
N PHE A 335 8.62 3.39 -42.57
CA PHE A 335 9.40 3.49 -41.35
C PHE A 335 10.08 2.16 -40.99
N LEU A 336 11.32 2.25 -40.52
CA LEU A 336 12.05 1.11 -39.97
C LEU A 336 11.60 0.80 -38.54
N GLN A 337 11.18 1.80 -37.78
CA GLN A 337 10.79 1.67 -36.38
C GLN A 337 9.49 2.41 -36.11
N ILE A 338 8.51 1.73 -35.53
CA ILE A 338 7.25 2.34 -35.13
C ILE A 338 7.03 2.03 -33.66
N SER A 339 6.75 3.08 -32.90
CA SER A 339 6.30 2.99 -31.53
C SER A 339 4.92 3.61 -31.43
N VAL A 340 3.97 2.88 -30.88
CA VAL A 340 2.59 3.32 -30.70
C VAL A 340 2.31 3.36 -29.20
N GLU A 341 1.92 4.52 -28.71
CA GLU A 341 1.47 4.70 -27.33
C GLU A 341 0.00 5.13 -27.34
N ASN A 342 -0.89 4.23 -26.94
CA ASN A 342 -2.32 4.49 -26.90
C ASN A 342 -2.86 4.34 -25.48
N LYS A 343 -3.29 5.46 -24.88
CA LYS A 343 -3.91 5.47 -23.56
C LYS A 343 -5.44 5.34 -23.62
N ALA A 344 -6.04 5.40 -24.80
CA ALA A 344 -7.50 5.46 -24.98
C ALA A 344 -8.15 4.06 -25.13
N SER A 345 -9.47 4.02 -24.95
CA SER A 345 -10.30 2.81 -25.10
C SER A 345 -10.33 2.26 -26.54
N GLU A 346 -10.82 1.02 -26.73
CA GLU A 346 -10.91 0.26 -28.00
C GLU A 346 -11.47 1.01 -29.23
N SER A 347 -12.12 2.17 -29.11
CA SER A 347 -12.69 2.90 -30.25
C SER A 347 -11.68 3.79 -30.99
N ASP A 348 -10.64 4.26 -30.30
CA ASP A 348 -9.73 5.32 -30.80
C ASP A 348 -8.32 4.80 -31.10
N GLY A 349 -8.13 3.47 -31.01
CA GLY A 349 -6.87 2.82 -31.34
C GLY A 349 -6.53 2.85 -32.83
N LEU A 350 -5.22 2.89 -33.11
CA LEU A 350 -4.70 2.77 -34.46
C LEU A 350 -5.16 1.43 -35.07
N ASP A 351 -5.83 1.50 -36.23
CA ASP A 351 -6.25 0.29 -36.95
C ASP A 351 -5.02 -0.49 -37.40
N TRP A 352 -5.00 -1.79 -37.10
CA TRP A 352 -3.92 -2.69 -37.47
C TRP A 352 -3.67 -2.67 -39.00
N SER A 353 -4.71 -2.46 -39.80
CA SER A 353 -4.62 -2.39 -41.26
C SER A 353 -3.66 -1.29 -41.74
N SER A 354 -3.59 -0.14 -41.05
CA SER A 354 -2.68 0.97 -41.35
C SER A 354 -1.21 0.57 -41.17
N LEU A 355 -0.92 -0.27 -40.17
CA LEU A 355 0.44 -0.78 -39.93
C LEU A 355 0.83 -1.84 -40.97
N GLN A 356 -0.11 -2.63 -41.50
CA GLN A 356 0.19 -3.72 -42.44
C GLN A 356 0.86 -3.26 -43.75
N ALA A 357 0.75 -1.98 -44.10
CA ALA A 357 1.41 -1.40 -45.26
C ALA A 357 2.94 -1.29 -45.10
N GLN A 358 3.45 -1.28 -43.86
CA GLN A 358 4.85 -1.00 -43.52
C GLN A 358 5.73 -2.24 -43.71
N LYS A 359 6.17 -2.51 -44.95
CA LYS A 359 6.92 -3.74 -45.30
C LYS A 359 8.37 -3.74 -44.82
N THR A 360 8.97 -2.57 -44.67
CA THR A 360 10.36 -2.38 -44.23
C THR A 360 10.53 -2.39 -42.71
N LEU A 361 9.41 -2.41 -41.97
CA LEU A 361 9.37 -2.31 -40.52
C LEU A 361 10.22 -3.39 -39.84
N ARG A 362 11.12 -2.96 -38.95
CA ARG A 362 12.01 -3.82 -38.14
C ARG A 362 11.60 -3.83 -36.67
N THR A 363 11.16 -2.70 -36.13
CA THR A 363 10.70 -2.58 -34.74
C THR A 363 9.25 -2.15 -34.69
N LEU A 364 8.42 -2.90 -33.98
CA LEU A 364 7.05 -2.50 -33.62
C LEU A 364 6.89 -2.60 -32.10
N MET A 365 6.69 -1.45 -31.47
CA MET A 365 6.33 -1.36 -30.05
C MET A 365 4.93 -0.80 -29.94
N SER A 366 4.10 -1.44 -29.12
CA SER A 366 2.74 -0.98 -28.85
C SER A 366 2.41 -1.16 -27.38
N VAL A 367 2.22 -0.02 -26.71
CA VAL A 367 1.77 0.06 -25.31
C VAL A 367 0.37 0.64 -25.34
N GLY A 368 -0.60 -0.17 -24.89
CA GLY A 368 -2.03 0.10 -25.03
C GLY A 368 -2.74 -0.70 -26.12
N HIS A 369 -3.98 -0.30 -26.46
CA HIS A 369 -4.86 -1.04 -27.37
C HIS A 369 -4.60 -0.74 -28.85
N LEU A 370 -4.37 -1.79 -29.63
CA LEU A 370 -4.45 -1.76 -31.10
C LEU A 370 -5.79 -2.32 -31.54
N ASN A 371 -6.40 -1.71 -32.55
CA ASN A 371 -7.67 -2.18 -33.10
C ASN A 371 -7.42 -3.35 -34.03
N MET A 372 -7.41 -4.54 -33.43
CA MET A 372 -7.06 -5.80 -34.08
C MET A 372 -8.29 -6.70 -34.22
N LYS A 373 -8.45 -7.29 -35.40
CA LYS A 373 -9.48 -8.29 -35.68
C LYS A 373 -8.90 -9.69 -35.47
N PRO A 374 -9.71 -10.70 -35.09
CA PRO A 374 -9.24 -12.08 -34.98
C PRO A 374 -8.63 -12.66 -36.27
N SER A 375 -8.95 -12.09 -37.43
CA SER A 375 -8.38 -12.45 -38.73
C SER A 375 -6.99 -11.87 -38.99
N ASP A 376 -6.53 -10.92 -38.17
CA ASP A 376 -5.27 -10.24 -38.38
C ASP A 376 -4.07 -11.16 -38.13
N SER A 377 -3.00 -10.92 -38.91
CA SER A 377 -1.82 -11.76 -38.89
C SER A 377 -0.53 -10.95 -38.94
N LEU A 378 0.50 -11.44 -38.24
CA LEU A 378 1.85 -10.88 -38.25
C LEU A 378 2.60 -11.14 -39.57
N GLY A 379 2.08 -12.01 -40.45
CA GLY A 379 2.75 -12.35 -41.71
C GLY A 379 2.97 -11.18 -42.67
N ASN A 380 2.37 -10.02 -42.41
CA ASN A 380 2.48 -8.82 -43.21
C ASN A 380 3.77 -8.02 -42.98
N PHE A 381 4.56 -8.36 -41.95
CA PHE A 381 5.82 -7.69 -41.59
C PHE A 381 7.03 -8.59 -41.86
N PRO A 382 7.51 -8.68 -43.12
CA PRO A 382 8.56 -9.62 -43.48
C PRO A 382 9.90 -9.28 -42.83
N CYS A 383 10.17 -8.01 -42.53
CA CYS A 383 11.45 -7.54 -42.01
C CYS A 383 11.52 -7.41 -40.48
N LEU A 384 10.43 -7.72 -39.76
CA LEU A 384 10.32 -7.46 -38.33
C LEU A 384 11.33 -8.26 -37.51
N ARG A 385 12.07 -7.57 -36.64
CA ARG A 385 13.07 -8.11 -35.71
C ARG A 385 12.62 -7.97 -34.27
N THR A 386 11.97 -6.86 -33.91
CA THR A 386 11.54 -6.56 -32.55
C THR A 386 10.04 -6.33 -32.51
N LEU A 387 9.35 -7.11 -31.68
CA LEU A 387 7.92 -7.00 -31.44
C LEU A 387 7.66 -6.89 -29.93
N CYS A 388 7.07 -5.79 -29.50
CA CYS A 388 6.62 -5.58 -28.13
C CYS A 388 5.15 -5.15 -28.17
N ILE A 389 4.26 -5.94 -27.58
CA ILE A 389 2.82 -5.66 -27.53
C ILE A 389 2.28 -6.05 -26.15
N GLU A 390 1.69 -5.10 -25.42
CA GLU A 390 1.05 -5.34 -24.12
C GLU A 390 -0.43 -5.78 -24.23
N SER A 391 -1.06 -5.55 -25.38
CA SER A 391 -2.44 -5.99 -25.67
C SER A 391 -2.46 -6.92 -26.88
N ALA A 392 -2.13 -8.20 -26.65
CA ALA A 392 -2.06 -9.20 -27.72
C ALA A 392 -3.24 -10.17 -27.68
N HIS A 393 -3.97 -10.31 -28.80
CA HIS A 393 -4.94 -11.38 -28.95
C HIS A 393 -4.28 -12.74 -29.25
N VAL A 394 -4.87 -13.82 -28.75
CA VAL A 394 -4.43 -15.21 -28.98
C VAL A 394 -4.24 -15.53 -30.48
N ALA A 395 -5.09 -14.98 -31.36
CA ALA A 395 -5.01 -15.18 -32.80
C ALA A 395 -3.70 -14.62 -33.41
N LEU A 396 -3.21 -13.48 -32.91
CA LEU A 396 -1.97 -12.86 -33.36
C LEU A 396 -0.77 -13.75 -33.04
N VAL A 397 -0.71 -14.22 -31.79
CA VAL A 397 0.36 -15.08 -31.26
C VAL A 397 0.46 -16.38 -32.05
N ARG A 398 -0.67 -16.96 -32.48
CA ARG A 398 -0.67 -18.15 -33.37
C ARG A 398 0.07 -17.92 -34.68
N SER A 399 0.13 -16.68 -35.16
CA SER A 399 0.80 -16.32 -36.42
C SER A 399 2.24 -15.82 -36.26
N VAL A 400 2.78 -15.77 -35.04
CA VAL A 400 4.14 -15.26 -34.77
C VAL A 400 5.23 -15.99 -35.55
N HIS A 401 5.04 -17.29 -35.79
CA HIS A 401 5.95 -18.14 -36.58
C HIS A 401 6.12 -17.69 -38.04
N LYS A 402 5.25 -16.80 -38.55
CA LYS A 402 5.38 -16.22 -39.88
C LYS A 402 6.47 -15.13 -39.95
N LEU A 403 6.86 -14.56 -38.81
CA LEU A 403 7.91 -13.54 -38.72
C LEU A 403 9.30 -14.20 -38.77
N LYS A 404 9.82 -14.37 -40.00
CA LYS A 404 11.05 -15.12 -40.24
C LYS A 404 12.32 -14.47 -39.69
N HIS A 405 12.30 -13.17 -39.42
CA HIS A 405 13.46 -12.40 -38.96
C HIS A 405 13.34 -11.95 -37.49
N LEU A 406 12.28 -12.37 -36.78
CA LEU A 406 12.05 -11.94 -35.40
C LEU A 406 13.16 -12.44 -34.48
N ARG A 407 13.66 -11.54 -33.65
CA ARG A 407 14.71 -11.75 -32.65
C ARG A 407 14.25 -11.42 -31.23
N TYR A 408 13.35 -10.46 -31.07
CA TYR A 408 12.81 -10.02 -29.80
C TYR A 408 11.29 -10.10 -29.81
N LEU A 409 10.72 -10.80 -28.84
CA LEU A 409 9.29 -10.92 -28.61
C LEU A 409 8.97 -10.60 -27.15
N SER A 410 8.23 -9.52 -26.91
CA SER A 410 7.65 -9.22 -25.60
C SER A 410 6.13 -9.21 -25.68
N LEU A 411 5.51 -10.03 -24.83
CA LEU A 411 4.07 -10.13 -24.61
C LEU A 411 3.74 -9.91 -23.13
N GLU A 412 4.57 -9.12 -22.44
CA GLU A 412 4.45 -8.84 -21.01
C GLU A 412 3.05 -8.34 -20.64
N ASN A 413 2.54 -8.80 -19.49
CA ASN A 413 1.21 -8.47 -18.96
C ASN A 413 0.01 -8.77 -19.90
N THR A 414 0.16 -9.71 -20.84
CA THR A 414 -0.95 -10.12 -21.71
C THR A 414 -1.74 -11.31 -21.15
N ASP A 415 -3.01 -11.46 -21.57
CA ASP A 415 -3.89 -12.58 -21.19
C ASP A 415 -3.64 -13.87 -22.00
N ILE A 416 -2.42 -14.08 -22.49
CA ILE A 416 -2.10 -15.27 -23.27
C ILE A 416 -1.92 -16.48 -22.36
N SER A 417 -2.45 -17.63 -22.78
CA SER A 417 -2.35 -18.88 -22.02
C SER A 417 -1.25 -19.82 -22.52
N SER A 418 -0.80 -19.67 -23.77
CA SER A 418 0.23 -20.51 -24.38
C SER A 418 0.89 -19.86 -25.62
N LEU A 419 2.12 -20.27 -25.92
CA LEU A 419 2.80 -20.00 -27.19
C LEU A 419 2.57 -21.18 -28.18
N PRO A 420 2.53 -20.94 -29.50
CA PRO A 420 2.32 -22.02 -30.47
C PRO A 420 3.55 -22.94 -30.58
N ASP A 421 3.34 -24.23 -30.83
CA ASP A 421 4.42 -25.20 -31.11
C ASP A 421 5.25 -24.88 -32.36
N SER A 422 4.78 -23.96 -33.21
CA SER A 422 5.56 -23.47 -34.33
C SER A 422 6.66 -22.48 -33.92
N ILE A 423 6.71 -22.02 -32.66
CA ILE A 423 7.75 -21.12 -32.15
C ILE A 423 9.15 -21.70 -32.37
N GLY A 424 9.34 -23.01 -32.19
CA GLY A 424 10.62 -23.69 -32.41
C GLY A 424 11.13 -23.67 -33.86
N LYS A 425 10.35 -23.15 -34.82
CA LYS A 425 10.80 -22.92 -36.21
C LYS A 425 11.53 -21.58 -36.39
N MET A 426 11.46 -20.68 -35.41
CA MET A 426 11.96 -19.30 -35.47
C MET A 426 13.45 -19.23 -35.10
N LYS A 427 14.32 -19.58 -36.06
CA LYS A 427 15.77 -19.78 -35.82
C LYS A 427 16.55 -18.54 -35.36
N PHE A 428 16.01 -17.33 -35.53
CA PHE A 428 16.67 -16.08 -35.14
C PHE A 428 16.14 -15.50 -33.82
N LEU A 429 15.15 -16.15 -33.20
CA LEU A 429 14.56 -15.66 -31.95
C LEU A 429 15.57 -15.79 -30.82
N GLN A 430 15.87 -14.65 -30.18
CA GLN A 430 16.89 -14.50 -29.15
C GLN A 430 16.30 -14.09 -27.80
N TYR A 431 15.18 -13.36 -27.78
CA TYR A 431 14.59 -12.80 -26.57
C TYR A 431 13.09 -13.06 -26.53
N ILE A 432 12.61 -13.65 -25.44
CA ILE A 432 11.19 -13.89 -25.17
C ILE A 432 10.86 -13.37 -23.76
N ASN A 433 9.96 -12.40 -23.66
CA ASN A 433 9.44 -11.88 -22.40
C ASN A 433 7.93 -12.15 -22.29
N LEU A 434 7.55 -12.90 -21.25
CA LEU A 434 6.20 -13.30 -20.89
C LEU A 434 5.88 -12.91 -19.44
N ALA A 435 6.69 -12.03 -18.83
CA ALA A 435 6.50 -11.62 -17.45
C ALA A 435 5.07 -11.12 -17.21
N GLY A 436 4.49 -11.47 -16.05
CA GLY A 436 3.15 -11.03 -15.66
C GLY A 436 2.00 -11.60 -16.49
N CYS A 437 2.24 -12.52 -17.44
CA CYS A 437 1.18 -13.24 -18.15
C CYS A 437 0.51 -14.25 -17.19
N LYS A 438 -0.43 -13.78 -16.37
CA LYS A 438 -1.03 -14.56 -15.27
C LYS A 438 -1.75 -15.83 -15.74
N GLN A 439 -2.23 -15.89 -16.98
CA GLN A 439 -2.90 -17.07 -17.54
C GLN A 439 -1.93 -18.07 -18.22
N PHE A 440 -0.64 -17.75 -18.28
CA PHE A 440 0.35 -18.57 -18.99
C PHE A 440 0.76 -19.77 -18.14
N VAL A 441 0.45 -20.98 -18.59
CA VAL A 441 0.59 -22.23 -17.80
C VAL A 441 1.64 -23.22 -18.31
N LYS A 442 2.01 -23.17 -19.60
CA LYS A 442 2.95 -24.13 -20.21
C LYS A 442 3.76 -23.51 -21.34
N LEU A 443 5.07 -23.81 -21.39
CA LEU A 443 5.91 -23.58 -22.57
C LEU A 443 5.75 -24.71 -23.61
N PRO A 444 5.72 -24.40 -24.92
CA PRO A 444 5.65 -25.42 -25.96
C PRO A 444 6.92 -26.27 -26.01
N ASP A 445 6.79 -27.57 -26.26
CA ASP A 445 7.93 -28.52 -26.27
C ASP A 445 8.98 -28.15 -27.33
N SER A 446 8.57 -27.42 -28.37
CA SER A 446 9.46 -26.93 -29.43
C SER A 446 10.39 -25.79 -28.99
N ILE A 447 10.20 -25.17 -27.82
CA ILE A 447 10.98 -24.01 -27.34
C ILE A 447 12.48 -24.34 -27.25
N VAL A 448 12.83 -25.57 -26.88
CA VAL A 448 14.21 -26.04 -26.76
C VAL A 448 14.95 -26.13 -28.11
N LYS A 449 14.23 -26.00 -29.23
CA LYS A 449 14.83 -25.94 -30.58
C LYS A 449 15.39 -24.56 -30.92
N LEU A 450 15.14 -23.54 -30.08
CA LEU A 450 15.61 -22.17 -30.28
C LEU A 450 17.08 -22.02 -29.86
N ALA A 451 18.00 -22.57 -30.64
CA ALA A 451 19.42 -22.57 -30.33
C ALA A 451 20.06 -21.17 -30.17
N GLN A 452 19.40 -20.10 -30.66
CA GLN A 452 19.84 -18.72 -30.54
C GLN A 452 19.23 -17.99 -29.33
N LEU A 453 18.39 -18.64 -28.52
CA LEU A 453 17.73 -18.02 -27.38
C LEU A 453 18.75 -17.59 -26.32
N ARG A 454 18.70 -16.31 -25.93
CA ARG A 454 19.59 -15.65 -24.96
C ARG A 454 18.84 -15.17 -23.72
N TYR A 455 17.55 -14.85 -23.86
CA TYR A 455 16.71 -14.38 -22.75
C TYR A 455 15.35 -15.06 -22.78
N LEU A 456 14.93 -15.55 -21.62
CA LEU A 456 13.60 -16.09 -21.43
C LEU A 456 13.07 -15.69 -20.05
N ASN A 457 12.06 -14.83 -20.02
CA ASN A 457 11.42 -14.40 -18.78
C ASN A 457 9.95 -14.80 -18.78
N PHE A 458 9.54 -15.50 -17.74
CA PHE A 458 8.15 -15.86 -17.46
C PHE A 458 7.88 -15.77 -15.95
N ASN A 459 8.59 -14.88 -15.27
CA ASN A 459 8.35 -14.56 -13.87
C ASN A 459 6.92 -14.01 -13.68
N ASN A 460 6.30 -14.26 -12.53
CA ASN A 460 4.92 -13.91 -12.22
C ASN A 460 3.88 -14.48 -13.23
N THR A 461 4.14 -15.67 -13.76
CA THR A 461 3.17 -16.47 -14.54
C THR A 461 2.68 -17.65 -13.71
N SER A 462 1.63 -18.35 -14.17
CA SER A 462 1.14 -19.59 -13.54
C SER A 462 1.83 -20.85 -14.06
N ILE A 463 3.05 -20.73 -14.59
CA ILE A 463 3.79 -21.86 -15.11
C ILE A 463 4.25 -22.78 -13.98
N ASN A 464 3.92 -24.07 -14.08
CA ASN A 464 4.25 -25.07 -13.07
C ASN A 464 5.15 -26.21 -13.60
N GLY A 465 5.56 -26.12 -14.87
CA GLY A 465 6.45 -27.07 -15.53
C GLY A 465 6.90 -26.58 -16.92
N ILE A 466 8.14 -26.90 -17.29
CA ILE A 466 8.72 -26.59 -18.61
C ILE A 466 9.27 -27.86 -19.26
N PRO A 467 9.33 -27.95 -20.61
CA PRO A 467 9.79 -29.16 -21.30
C PRO A 467 11.28 -29.43 -21.09
N LYS A 468 11.69 -30.71 -21.11
CA LYS A 468 13.10 -31.13 -21.06
C LYS A 468 13.89 -30.67 -22.30
N GLY A 469 15.19 -30.47 -22.15
CA GLY A 469 16.11 -30.07 -23.23
C GLY A 469 16.69 -28.65 -23.10
N PHE A 470 16.48 -27.98 -21.97
CA PHE A 470 17.07 -26.66 -21.69
C PHE A 470 18.59 -26.71 -21.61
N ARG A 471 19.16 -27.87 -21.28
CA ARG A 471 20.63 -28.08 -21.31
C ARG A 471 21.29 -27.78 -22.65
N ASP A 472 20.53 -27.85 -23.75
CA ASP A 472 21.05 -27.63 -25.11
C ASP A 472 20.98 -26.14 -25.54
N LEU A 473 20.35 -25.28 -24.73
CA LEU A 473 20.24 -23.84 -24.96
C LEU A 473 21.51 -23.09 -24.51
N ALA A 474 22.66 -23.45 -25.06
CA ALA A 474 23.98 -22.94 -24.63
C ALA A 474 24.16 -21.41 -24.76
N ASN A 475 23.32 -20.74 -25.56
CA ASN A 475 23.34 -19.28 -25.74
C ASN A 475 22.53 -18.52 -24.68
N LEU A 476 21.84 -19.21 -23.78
CA LEU A 476 21.04 -18.58 -22.74
C LEU A 476 21.94 -17.76 -21.79
N ARG A 477 21.54 -16.52 -21.54
CA ARG A 477 22.22 -15.56 -20.64
C ARG A 477 21.30 -15.17 -19.48
N ILE A 478 20.00 -15.07 -19.73
CA ILE A 478 19.02 -14.68 -18.72
C ILE A 478 17.86 -15.67 -18.75
N ILE A 479 17.54 -16.23 -17.59
CA ILE A 479 16.31 -17.01 -17.38
C ILE A 479 15.69 -16.60 -16.04
N ASP A 480 14.44 -16.17 -16.06
CA ASP A 480 13.72 -15.73 -14.86
C ASP A 480 12.37 -16.43 -14.76
N GLY A 481 12.05 -16.94 -13.57
CA GLY A 481 10.89 -17.78 -13.29
C GLY A 481 11.09 -19.30 -13.47
N PHE A 482 12.32 -19.82 -13.60
CA PHE A 482 12.57 -21.26 -13.81
C PHE A 482 11.96 -22.12 -12.68
N PRO A 483 11.03 -23.06 -12.96
CA PRO A 483 10.37 -23.83 -11.92
C PRO A 483 11.27 -24.97 -11.39
N ALA A 484 11.41 -25.06 -10.07
CA ALA A 484 12.23 -26.06 -9.38
C ALA A 484 11.51 -27.40 -9.14
N ARG A 485 10.74 -27.90 -10.12
CA ARG A 485 9.96 -29.14 -9.99
C ARG A 485 10.75 -30.38 -10.40
N MET A 486 10.51 -31.51 -9.73
CA MET A 486 11.29 -32.75 -9.90
C MET A 486 10.50 -33.97 -10.47
N ASP A 487 9.18 -33.89 -10.64
CA ASP A 487 8.37 -35.08 -10.98
C ASP A 487 8.02 -35.20 -12.48
N GLY A 488 8.28 -36.37 -13.06
CA GLY A 488 7.69 -36.83 -14.33
C GLY A 488 8.41 -36.42 -15.63
N GLU A 489 7.64 -35.94 -16.61
CA GLU A 489 8.09 -35.59 -17.97
C GLU A 489 8.71 -34.18 -18.10
N TRP A 490 8.81 -33.43 -16.99
CA TRP A 490 9.21 -32.02 -16.98
C TRP A 490 10.72 -31.82 -16.72
N CYS A 491 11.23 -30.63 -17.06
CA CYS A 491 12.61 -30.21 -16.86
C CYS A 491 12.94 -30.08 -15.36
N SER A 492 14.11 -30.57 -14.95
CA SER A 492 14.62 -30.44 -13.58
C SER A 492 15.74 -29.40 -13.48
N LEU A 493 16.12 -29.04 -12.25
CA LEU A 493 17.25 -28.13 -11.97
C LEU A 493 18.59 -28.61 -12.55
N GLU A 494 18.73 -29.93 -12.76
CA GLU A 494 19.95 -30.53 -13.32
C GLU A 494 20.24 -30.04 -14.75
N GLU A 495 19.22 -29.58 -15.48
CA GLU A 495 19.38 -29.04 -16.82
C GLU A 495 20.02 -27.65 -16.84
N LEU A 496 20.03 -26.93 -15.71
CA LEU A 496 20.78 -25.68 -15.58
C LEU A 496 22.30 -25.93 -15.49
N GLY A 497 22.72 -27.11 -15.04
CA GLY A 497 24.13 -27.46 -14.82
C GLY A 497 25.07 -27.09 -15.99
N PRO A 498 24.78 -27.52 -17.23
CA PRO A 498 25.61 -27.22 -18.41
C PRO A 498 25.61 -25.74 -18.88
N LEU A 499 24.68 -24.90 -18.40
CA LEU A 499 24.51 -23.53 -18.86
C LEU A 499 25.46 -22.57 -18.12
N TYR A 500 26.75 -22.59 -18.47
CA TYR A 500 27.80 -21.81 -17.78
C TYR A 500 27.81 -20.30 -18.10
N GLN A 501 27.11 -19.89 -19.16
CA GLN A 501 27.07 -18.50 -19.65
C GLN A 501 25.93 -17.67 -19.04
N LEU A 502 25.15 -18.23 -18.11
CA LEU A 502 24.07 -17.52 -17.43
C LEU A 502 24.62 -16.35 -16.61
N LYS A 503 23.95 -15.21 -16.74
CA LYS A 503 24.23 -13.93 -16.05
C LYS A 503 23.13 -13.58 -15.04
N HIS A 504 21.89 -13.92 -15.35
CA HIS A 504 20.74 -13.78 -14.44
C HIS A 504 19.97 -15.09 -14.42
N VAL A 505 19.77 -15.62 -13.21
CA VAL A 505 18.97 -16.82 -12.96
C VAL A 505 17.92 -16.50 -11.92
N GLY A 506 16.66 -16.75 -12.24
CA GLY A 506 15.56 -16.75 -11.28
C GLY A 506 14.93 -18.13 -11.20
N ILE A 507 14.93 -18.70 -10.00
CA ILE A 507 14.38 -20.02 -9.70
C ILE A 507 13.17 -19.83 -8.79
N GLN A 508 12.05 -20.45 -9.13
CA GLN A 508 10.81 -20.37 -8.36
C GLN A 508 10.27 -21.74 -7.96
N GLY A 509 9.52 -21.77 -6.87
CA GLY A 509 8.92 -22.99 -6.35
C GLY A 509 9.94 -23.94 -5.74
N LEU A 510 10.98 -23.40 -5.08
CA LEU A 510 12.06 -24.18 -4.46
C LEU A 510 11.59 -25.17 -3.39
N GLU A 511 10.42 -24.94 -2.78
CA GLU A 511 9.75 -25.88 -1.88
C GLU A 511 9.42 -27.24 -2.54
N ASN A 512 9.31 -27.27 -3.87
CA ASN A 512 8.99 -28.49 -4.62
C ASN A 512 10.22 -29.41 -4.84
N VAL A 513 11.41 -29.01 -4.36
CA VAL A 513 12.63 -29.81 -4.47
C VAL A 513 12.66 -30.87 -3.37
N THR A 514 12.32 -32.10 -3.73
CA THR A 514 12.24 -33.23 -2.77
C THR A 514 13.60 -33.86 -2.45
N ALA A 515 14.60 -33.73 -3.32
CA ALA A 515 15.95 -34.27 -3.14
C ALA A 515 17.02 -33.18 -3.33
N SER A 516 17.69 -32.77 -2.26
CA SER A 516 18.70 -31.70 -2.27
C SER A 516 19.86 -31.92 -3.25
N LEU A 517 20.24 -33.18 -3.48
CA LEU A 517 21.23 -33.57 -4.50
C LEU A 517 20.90 -33.07 -5.92
N SER A 518 19.63 -32.80 -6.22
CA SER A 518 19.22 -32.24 -7.51
C SER A 518 19.51 -30.74 -7.62
N ALA A 519 19.40 -29.99 -6.52
CA ALA A 519 19.77 -28.58 -6.45
C ALA A 519 21.28 -28.41 -6.66
N ALA A 520 22.09 -29.29 -6.06
CA ALA A 520 23.55 -29.31 -6.24
C ALA A 520 23.96 -29.43 -7.72
N LYS A 521 23.20 -30.19 -8.51
CA LYS A 521 23.46 -30.39 -9.94
C LYS A 521 23.16 -29.16 -10.80
N ALA A 522 22.48 -28.14 -10.27
CA ALA A 522 22.37 -26.84 -10.94
C ALA A 522 23.74 -26.13 -11.02
N LYS A 523 24.70 -26.47 -10.14
CA LYS A 523 26.09 -25.99 -10.16
C LYS A 523 26.20 -24.46 -10.19
N LEU A 524 25.37 -23.74 -9.42
CA LEU A 524 25.33 -22.27 -9.43
C LEU A 524 26.69 -21.64 -9.07
N SER A 525 27.41 -22.22 -8.11
CA SER A 525 28.73 -21.76 -7.68
C SER A 525 29.81 -21.85 -8.77
N GLU A 526 29.66 -22.77 -9.74
CA GLU A 526 30.57 -22.90 -10.89
C GLU A 526 30.27 -21.85 -11.99
N LYS A 527 29.13 -21.15 -11.93
CA LYS A 527 28.68 -20.20 -12.97
C LYS A 527 29.20 -18.79 -12.71
N VAL A 528 30.48 -18.58 -12.99
CA VAL A 528 31.22 -17.34 -12.71
C VAL A 528 30.66 -16.06 -13.37
N HIS A 529 29.73 -16.17 -14.30
CA HIS A 529 29.11 -15.04 -14.99
C HIS A 529 27.81 -14.55 -14.35
N ILE A 530 27.24 -15.29 -13.38
CA ILE A 530 26.01 -14.85 -12.69
C ILE A 530 26.31 -13.62 -11.84
N THR A 531 25.54 -12.57 -12.10
CA THR A 531 25.54 -11.30 -11.37
C THR A 531 24.20 -11.04 -10.67
N HIS A 532 23.11 -11.68 -11.12
CA HIS A 532 21.77 -11.54 -10.56
C HIS A 532 21.17 -12.91 -10.26
N LEU A 533 20.73 -13.14 -9.03
CA LEU A 533 20.13 -14.40 -8.59
C LEU A 533 18.84 -14.14 -7.83
N ASN A 534 17.74 -14.72 -8.31
CA ASN A 534 16.45 -14.72 -7.63
C ASN A 534 16.14 -16.15 -7.16
N LEU A 535 15.97 -16.35 -5.85
CA LEU A 535 15.56 -17.61 -5.25
C LEU A 535 14.19 -17.41 -4.60
N LYS A 536 13.16 -18.07 -5.12
CA LYS A 536 11.79 -17.87 -4.68
C LYS A 536 11.14 -19.17 -4.24
N CYS A 537 10.56 -19.14 -3.06
CA CYS A 537 9.56 -20.11 -2.63
C CYS A 537 8.16 -19.49 -2.77
N SER A 538 7.13 -20.32 -2.91
CA SER A 538 5.78 -19.82 -2.61
C SER A 538 5.68 -19.56 -1.10
N SER A 539 4.99 -18.50 -0.67
CA SER A 539 4.75 -18.23 0.76
C SER A 539 3.86 -19.34 1.33
N VAL A 540 4.47 -20.40 1.86
CA VAL A 540 3.79 -21.54 2.47
C VAL A 540 3.51 -21.22 3.93
N LEU A 541 2.52 -20.38 4.23
CA LEU A 541 1.84 -20.54 5.52
C LEU A 541 0.77 -21.61 5.29
N GLY A 542 0.93 -22.79 5.90
CA GLY A 542 -0.09 -23.83 5.84
C GLY A 542 -1.42 -23.34 6.44
N ASP A 543 -2.51 -24.10 6.27
CA ASP A 543 -3.85 -23.77 6.77
C ASP A 543 -3.88 -23.49 8.30
N ASN A 544 -2.85 -23.94 9.02
CA ASN A 544 -2.67 -23.78 10.47
C ASN A 544 -1.68 -22.66 10.85
N GLY A 545 -1.11 -21.95 9.87
CA GLY A 545 -0.09 -20.90 10.06
C GLY A 545 1.29 -21.42 10.51
N MET A 546 1.50 -22.74 10.57
CA MET A 546 2.76 -23.38 10.99
C MET A 546 3.29 -24.28 9.87
N ILE A 547 4.61 -24.27 9.67
CA ILE A 547 5.32 -25.09 8.68
C ILE A 547 5.96 -26.26 9.41
N GLU A 548 5.84 -27.48 8.88
CA GLU A 548 6.42 -28.67 9.51
C GLU A 548 7.95 -28.56 9.61
N GLU A 549 8.54 -29.01 10.72
CA GLU A 549 9.99 -28.91 10.94
C GLU A 549 10.79 -29.67 9.85
N GLU A 550 10.24 -30.76 9.32
CA GLU A 550 10.83 -31.52 8.21
C GLU A 550 10.90 -30.69 6.92
N GLU A 551 9.90 -29.86 6.63
CA GLU A 551 9.88 -28.96 5.48
C GLU A 551 10.90 -27.83 5.65
N GLN A 552 11.01 -27.26 6.85
CA GLN A 552 12.01 -26.24 7.18
C GLN A 552 13.43 -26.78 7.00
N GLN A 553 13.73 -27.99 7.52
CA GLN A 553 15.03 -28.62 7.35
C GLN A 553 15.31 -28.95 5.88
N ARG A 554 14.30 -29.35 5.11
CA ARG A 554 14.45 -29.63 3.68
C ARG A 554 14.84 -28.37 2.92
N ILE A 555 14.15 -27.25 3.14
CA ILE A 555 14.42 -26.01 2.41
C ILE A 555 15.80 -25.43 2.77
N GLU A 556 16.24 -25.58 4.02
CA GLU A 556 17.60 -25.22 4.46
C GLU A 556 18.65 -25.97 3.63
N VAL A 557 18.51 -27.29 3.50
CA VAL A 557 19.45 -28.11 2.72
C VAL A 557 19.38 -27.78 1.23
N VAL A 558 18.20 -27.49 0.68
CA VAL A 558 18.06 -27.08 -0.73
C VAL A 558 18.80 -25.77 -1.00
N PHE A 559 18.64 -24.77 -0.13
CA PHE A 559 19.34 -23.50 -0.29
C PHE A 559 20.86 -23.62 -0.06
N ASP A 560 21.30 -24.48 0.86
CA ASP A 560 22.74 -24.78 1.07
C ASP A 560 23.42 -25.25 -0.23
N GLU A 561 22.73 -26.07 -1.03
CA GLU A 561 23.24 -26.58 -2.30
C GLU A 561 23.16 -25.56 -3.46
N LEU A 562 22.41 -24.47 -3.30
CA LEU A 562 22.27 -23.37 -4.27
C LEU A 562 23.26 -22.23 -3.99
N CYS A 563 24.49 -22.57 -3.62
CA CYS A 563 25.53 -21.60 -3.32
C CYS A 563 25.79 -20.65 -4.52
N PRO A 564 25.72 -19.32 -4.33
CA PRO A 564 25.98 -18.35 -5.39
C PRO A 564 27.47 -18.28 -5.76
N PRO A 565 27.81 -17.72 -6.95
CA PRO A 565 29.19 -17.47 -7.36
C PRO A 565 29.74 -16.14 -6.84
N PRO A 566 31.08 -15.93 -6.83
CA PRO A 566 31.72 -14.77 -6.20
C PRO A 566 31.51 -13.40 -6.82
N ARG A 567 30.97 -13.37 -8.04
CA ARG A 567 30.69 -12.14 -8.78
C ARG A 567 29.23 -11.71 -8.68
N LEU A 568 28.44 -12.35 -7.79
CA LEU A 568 27.05 -11.98 -7.59
C LEU A 568 26.95 -10.53 -7.08
N GLU A 569 26.19 -9.70 -7.79
CA GLU A 569 25.96 -8.29 -7.44
C GLU A 569 24.58 -8.08 -6.81
N ILE A 570 23.57 -8.85 -7.25
CA ILE A 570 22.19 -8.73 -6.78
C ILE A 570 21.66 -10.10 -6.34
N LEU A 571 21.20 -10.18 -5.11
CA LEU A 571 20.55 -11.35 -4.54
C LEU A 571 19.14 -10.98 -4.08
N PHE A 572 18.15 -11.73 -4.59
CA PHE A 572 16.77 -11.64 -4.18
C PHE A 572 16.32 -13.00 -3.62
N VAL A 573 15.87 -13.02 -2.37
CA VAL A 573 15.33 -14.21 -1.70
C VAL A 573 13.90 -13.91 -1.28
N GLU A 574 12.95 -14.75 -1.69
CA GLU A 574 11.52 -14.56 -1.39
C GLU A 574 10.90 -15.84 -0.83
N GLY A 575 10.13 -15.71 0.25
CA GLY A 575 9.35 -16.81 0.83
C GLY A 575 10.20 -17.86 1.55
N TYR A 576 11.43 -17.54 1.95
CA TYR A 576 12.30 -18.51 2.62
C TYR A 576 11.79 -18.84 4.02
N PHE A 577 11.45 -20.11 4.24
CA PHE A 577 10.86 -20.59 5.49
C PHE A 577 11.77 -21.52 6.30
N GLY A 578 13.07 -21.56 6.00
CA GLY A 578 14.05 -22.22 6.86
C GLY A 578 14.24 -21.46 8.17
N ARG A 579 14.57 -22.18 9.25
CA ARG A 579 14.82 -21.57 10.56
C ARG A 579 16.19 -20.88 10.61
N ARG A 580 17.17 -21.44 9.90
CA ARG A 580 18.53 -20.90 9.74
C ARG A 580 18.74 -20.41 8.32
N LEU A 581 19.51 -19.34 8.15
CA LEU A 581 19.96 -18.93 6.82
C LEU A 581 20.96 -19.96 6.24
N PRO A 582 21.09 -20.03 4.90
CA PRO A 582 22.01 -20.95 4.23
C PRO A 582 23.46 -20.71 4.67
N ARG A 583 24.28 -21.78 4.71
CA ARG A 583 25.68 -21.73 5.18
C ARG A 583 26.52 -20.69 4.46
N TRP A 584 26.28 -20.47 3.17
CA TRP A 584 26.99 -19.48 2.37
C TRP A 584 26.61 -18.03 2.69
N MET A 585 25.52 -17.79 3.43
CA MET A 585 25.15 -16.48 4.02
C MET A 585 25.66 -16.33 5.46
N MET A 586 26.26 -17.36 6.04
CA MET A 586 26.71 -17.41 7.45
C MET A 586 28.22 -17.66 7.60
N SER A 587 28.93 -17.94 6.49
CA SER A 587 30.35 -18.30 6.48
C SER A 587 31.22 -17.17 5.93
N SER A 588 32.36 -16.92 6.59
CA SER A 588 33.39 -15.98 6.15
C SER A 588 34.17 -16.42 4.91
N ASP A 589 34.13 -17.70 4.56
CA ASP A 589 34.95 -18.29 3.49
C ASP A 589 34.24 -18.29 2.12
N LEU A 590 33.03 -17.73 2.04
CA LEU A 590 32.08 -17.86 0.94
C LEU A 590 31.65 -16.50 0.33
N PRO A 591 31.06 -16.47 -0.89
CA PRO A 591 31.60 -15.68 -1.99
C PRO A 591 30.88 -14.33 -2.25
N LEU A 592 30.10 -13.79 -1.32
CA LEU A 592 29.27 -12.59 -1.57
C LEU A 592 30.04 -11.25 -1.57
N ASN A 593 31.35 -11.30 -1.79
CA ASN A 593 32.24 -10.14 -1.77
C ASN A 593 31.94 -9.08 -2.83
N SER A 594 31.15 -9.40 -3.86
CA SER A 594 30.74 -8.44 -4.91
C SER A 594 29.28 -7.98 -4.74
N LEU A 595 28.59 -8.44 -3.69
CA LEU A 595 27.17 -8.17 -3.51
C LEU A 595 26.94 -6.69 -3.20
N ARG A 596 26.11 -6.05 -4.02
CA ARG A 596 25.73 -4.64 -3.93
C ARG A 596 24.33 -4.47 -3.38
N ILE A 597 23.43 -5.39 -3.71
CA ILE A 597 22.02 -5.28 -3.39
C ILE A 597 21.52 -6.61 -2.84
N LEU A 598 20.97 -6.56 -1.63
CA LEU A 598 20.35 -7.70 -0.96
C LEU A 598 18.89 -7.38 -0.66
N PHE A 599 18.00 -8.13 -1.29
CA PHE A 599 16.57 -8.09 -1.00
C PHE A 599 16.14 -9.43 -0.43
N ILE A 600 15.58 -9.40 0.77
CA ILE A 600 15.00 -10.58 1.40
C ILE A 600 13.55 -10.24 1.75
N CYS A 601 12.62 -10.98 1.18
CA CYS A 601 11.19 -10.84 1.42
C CYS A 601 10.67 -12.14 2.03
N ASP A 602 9.90 -12.02 3.09
CA ASP A 602 9.24 -13.14 3.76
C ASP A 602 10.20 -14.21 4.31
N LEU A 603 10.83 -13.90 5.45
CA LEU A 603 11.60 -14.84 6.27
C LEU A 603 10.72 -15.44 7.37
N ALA A 604 9.73 -16.26 6.99
CA ALA A 604 8.65 -16.69 7.88
C ALA A 604 9.13 -17.33 9.20
N CYS A 605 10.13 -18.22 9.15
CA CYS A 605 10.60 -18.98 10.31
C CYS A 605 12.03 -18.62 10.75
N CYS A 606 12.71 -17.72 10.04
CA CYS A 606 14.12 -17.45 10.27
C CYS A 606 14.33 -16.64 11.56
N THR A 607 15.26 -17.07 12.42
CA THR A 607 15.47 -16.44 13.73
C THR A 607 16.65 -15.47 13.79
N GLN A 608 17.46 -15.37 12.73
CA GLN A 608 18.68 -14.57 12.71
C GLN A 608 18.90 -13.92 11.34
N LEU A 609 19.54 -12.75 11.35
CA LEU A 609 20.04 -12.09 10.15
C LEU A 609 21.41 -12.67 9.72
N PRO A 610 21.91 -12.34 8.52
CA PRO A 610 23.24 -12.80 8.09
C PRO A 610 24.34 -12.29 9.02
N ASP A 611 25.22 -13.17 9.50
CA ASP A 611 26.31 -12.76 10.40
C ASP A 611 27.32 -11.83 9.69
N GLY A 612 27.90 -10.90 10.45
CA GLY A 612 28.96 -9.96 10.04
C GLY A 612 30.29 -10.63 9.69
N SER A 613 30.43 -11.94 9.95
CA SER A 613 31.49 -12.79 9.39
C SER A 613 31.44 -12.81 7.85
N CYS A 614 30.27 -12.57 7.26
CA CYS A 614 30.03 -12.58 5.81
C CYS A 614 30.32 -11.24 5.14
N GLN A 615 31.26 -10.45 5.69
CA GLN A 615 31.58 -9.07 5.28
C GLN A 615 31.16 -8.78 3.83
N LEU A 616 30.14 -7.93 3.66
CA LEU A 616 29.64 -7.51 2.35
C LEU A 616 30.22 -6.12 2.01
N PRO A 617 31.50 -6.00 1.60
CA PRO A 617 32.20 -4.72 1.48
C PRO A 617 31.64 -3.80 0.39
N TYR A 618 30.85 -4.34 -0.54
CA TYR A 618 30.26 -3.57 -1.63
C TYR A 618 28.75 -3.39 -1.49
N LEU A 619 28.15 -3.84 -0.39
CA LEU A 619 26.71 -3.71 -0.18
C LEU A 619 26.34 -2.23 -0.13
N GLU A 620 25.50 -1.79 -1.05
CA GLU A 620 24.98 -0.43 -1.20
C GLU A 620 23.56 -0.34 -0.62
N PHE A 621 22.80 -1.42 -0.70
CA PHE A 621 21.40 -1.48 -0.26
C PHE A 621 21.03 -2.84 0.33
N ILE A 622 20.33 -2.79 1.46
CA ILE A 622 19.70 -3.96 2.08
C ILE A 622 18.24 -3.67 2.40
N GLN A 623 17.36 -4.57 1.99
CA GLN A 623 15.96 -4.57 2.40
C GLN A 623 15.56 -5.93 2.92
N ILE A 624 14.97 -5.91 4.11
CA ILE A 624 14.37 -7.08 4.75
C ILE A 624 12.92 -6.73 5.00
N GLU A 625 12.04 -7.45 4.34
CA GLU A 625 10.59 -7.29 4.43
C GLU A 625 10.00 -8.56 5.01
N ARG A 626 9.19 -8.41 6.06
CA ARG A 626 8.47 -9.49 6.77
C ARG A 626 9.41 -10.59 7.27
N ALA A 627 10.00 -10.38 8.46
CA ALA A 627 10.80 -11.41 9.16
C ALA A 627 10.28 -11.61 10.59
N PRO A 628 9.11 -12.26 10.77
CA PRO A 628 8.37 -12.24 12.03
C PRO A 628 9.01 -13.06 13.14
N ALA A 629 9.91 -14.01 12.84
CA ALA A 629 10.55 -14.86 13.85
C ALA A 629 11.85 -14.27 14.44
N ILE A 630 12.35 -13.15 13.90
CA ILE A 630 13.57 -12.50 14.38
C ILE A 630 13.24 -11.66 15.62
N LYS A 631 13.86 -12.02 16.74
CA LYS A 631 13.67 -11.33 18.04
C LYS A 631 14.79 -10.38 18.41
N ARG A 632 16.02 -10.68 17.98
CA ARG A 632 17.23 -9.95 18.34
C ARG A 632 18.16 -9.86 17.14
N VAL A 633 18.74 -8.68 16.95
CA VAL A 633 19.87 -8.45 16.04
C VAL A 633 21.07 -8.13 16.90
N GLY A 634 21.92 -9.14 17.14
CA GLY A 634 23.07 -9.02 18.02
C GLY A 634 24.32 -8.48 17.34
N SER A 635 25.39 -8.33 18.13
CA SER A 635 26.70 -7.88 17.64
C SER A 635 27.31 -8.79 16.56
N GLU A 636 26.86 -10.05 16.48
CA GLU A 636 27.21 -10.98 15.41
C GLU A 636 26.93 -10.42 14.02
N PHE A 637 25.92 -9.56 13.84
CA PHE A 637 25.61 -8.90 12.57
C PHE A 637 26.71 -7.92 12.11
N MET A 638 27.50 -7.40 13.06
CA MET A 638 28.43 -6.27 12.86
C MET A 638 29.90 -6.65 13.04
N GLN A 639 30.20 -7.75 13.73
CA GLN A 639 31.57 -8.13 14.10
C GLN A 639 32.25 -9.01 13.05
N SER A 640 33.50 -8.67 12.71
CA SER A 640 34.40 -9.49 11.90
C SER A 640 35.10 -10.56 12.74
N CYS A 641 35.16 -11.80 12.27
CA CYS A 641 35.88 -12.90 12.96
C CYS A 641 37.41 -12.71 13.05
N HIS A 642 38.01 -11.66 12.48
CA HIS A 642 39.45 -11.42 12.59
C HIS A 642 39.82 -10.62 13.85
N GLN A 643 39.70 -11.26 15.01
CA GLN A 643 40.43 -10.87 16.21
C GLN A 643 41.88 -11.38 16.10
N SER A 644 42.67 -10.73 15.24
CA SER A 644 44.13 -10.79 15.30
C SER A 644 44.61 -9.62 16.16
N PRO A 645 45.37 -9.84 17.25
CA PRO A 645 45.87 -8.75 18.11
C PRO A 645 46.84 -7.78 17.43
N HIS A 646 47.12 -7.92 16.12
CA HIS A 646 48.24 -7.24 15.44
C HIS A 646 47.91 -6.57 14.09
N SER A 647 46.65 -6.48 13.62
CA SER A 647 46.33 -5.68 12.42
C SER A 647 45.76 -4.30 12.78
N SER A 648 46.54 -3.25 12.56
CA SER A 648 46.24 -1.85 12.90
C SER A 648 45.28 -1.11 11.94
N LYS A 649 44.49 -1.83 11.13
CA LYS A 649 43.43 -1.24 10.31
C LYS A 649 42.14 -2.04 10.48
N MET A 650 41.26 -1.56 11.36
CA MET A 650 39.87 -2.01 11.39
C MET A 650 39.20 -1.58 10.09
N VAL A 651 38.62 -2.54 9.35
CA VAL A 651 37.75 -2.24 8.22
C VAL A 651 36.32 -2.18 8.76
N PRO A 652 35.58 -1.08 8.57
CA PRO A 652 34.22 -0.97 9.06
C PRO A 652 33.31 -2.02 8.40
N ALA A 653 32.37 -2.58 9.15
CA ALA A 653 31.34 -3.45 8.59
C ALA A 653 30.43 -2.64 7.64
N PHE A 654 30.09 -3.25 6.50
CA PHE A 654 29.25 -2.62 5.47
C PHE A 654 29.71 -1.19 5.07
N PRO A 655 30.95 -1.04 4.57
CA PRO A 655 31.59 0.26 4.34
C PRO A 655 30.96 1.08 3.21
N ARG A 656 30.08 0.48 2.39
CA ARG A 656 29.41 1.12 1.25
C ARG A 656 27.90 1.22 1.37
N LEU A 657 27.32 0.77 2.50
CA LEU A 657 25.86 0.71 2.64
C LEU A 657 25.30 2.11 2.74
N GLN A 658 24.42 2.48 1.81
CA GLN A 658 23.82 3.81 1.69
C GLN A 658 22.40 3.84 2.22
N LYS A 659 21.64 2.75 2.07
CA LYS A 659 20.25 2.67 2.49
C LYS A 659 19.91 1.30 3.07
N MET A 660 19.17 1.32 4.17
CA MET A 660 18.72 0.14 4.90
C MET A 660 17.23 0.24 5.20
N ASN A 661 16.46 -0.78 4.77
CA ASN A 661 15.03 -0.88 5.02
C ASN A 661 14.73 -2.17 5.81
N LEU A 662 14.16 -2.04 7.00
CA LEU A 662 13.75 -3.16 7.86
C LEU A 662 12.26 -3.04 8.18
N ILE A 663 11.44 -3.87 7.54
CA ILE A 663 9.98 -3.71 7.48
C ILE A 663 9.32 -5.01 7.95
N GLY A 664 8.34 -4.93 8.85
CA GLY A 664 7.55 -6.09 9.28
C GLY A 664 8.33 -7.13 10.10
N MET A 665 9.33 -6.69 10.86
CA MET A 665 10.07 -7.52 11.82
C MET A 665 9.34 -7.51 13.18
N VAL A 666 8.13 -8.07 13.20
CA VAL A 666 7.13 -7.83 14.26
C VAL A 666 7.49 -8.35 15.65
N GLU A 667 8.42 -9.29 15.79
CA GLU A 667 8.91 -9.77 17.09
C GLU A 667 10.28 -9.19 17.47
N TRP A 668 10.84 -8.28 16.68
CA TRP A 668 12.18 -7.74 16.90
C TRP A 668 12.19 -6.73 18.05
N GLU A 669 12.78 -7.11 19.17
CA GLU A 669 12.81 -6.31 20.41
C GLU A 669 14.16 -5.66 20.69
N GLU A 670 15.26 -6.31 20.29
CA GLU A 670 16.61 -5.97 20.73
C GLU A 670 17.57 -5.79 19.54
N TRP A 671 18.28 -4.66 19.51
CA TRP A 671 19.34 -4.38 18.55
C TRP A 671 20.62 -3.99 19.29
N GLU A 672 21.59 -4.91 19.36
CA GLU A 672 22.84 -4.71 20.10
C GLU A 672 23.95 -4.24 19.16
N TRP A 673 24.47 -3.02 19.40
CA TRP A 673 25.64 -2.51 18.70
C TRP A 673 26.38 -1.47 19.56
N GLU A 674 27.60 -1.84 19.97
CA GLU A 674 28.51 -1.04 20.79
C GLU A 674 29.16 0.11 20.00
N GLU A 675 29.44 1.24 20.67
CA GLU A 675 30.01 2.45 20.07
C GLU A 675 31.39 2.24 19.41
N GLN A 676 32.16 1.25 19.86
CA GLN A 676 33.51 0.98 19.38
C GLN A 676 33.52 0.18 18.07
N VAL A 677 32.41 -0.45 17.69
CA VAL A 677 32.31 -1.29 16.50
C VAL A 677 32.02 -0.41 15.29
N GLN A 678 33.03 -0.16 14.46
CA GLN A 678 32.89 0.65 13.26
C GLN A 678 32.02 -0.03 12.20
N ALA A 679 30.93 0.61 11.80
CA ALA A 679 30.07 0.13 10.74
C ALA A 679 29.20 1.23 10.12
N PHE A 680 28.66 0.98 8.93
CA PHE A 680 27.76 1.88 8.20
C PHE A 680 28.28 3.34 8.02
N PRO A 681 29.55 3.55 7.66
CA PRO A 681 30.14 4.91 7.63
C PRO A 681 29.49 5.85 6.60
N VAL A 682 28.82 5.30 5.58
CA VAL A 682 28.19 6.05 4.47
C VAL A 682 26.67 5.84 4.39
N LEU A 683 26.06 5.28 5.44
CA LEU A 683 24.60 5.09 5.51
C LEU A 683 23.92 6.46 5.55
N GLN A 684 23.03 6.71 4.60
CA GLN A 684 22.31 7.98 4.45
C GLN A 684 20.88 7.85 4.96
N GLU A 685 20.21 6.76 4.62
CA GLU A 685 18.79 6.56 4.92
C GLU A 685 18.55 5.24 5.67
N LEU A 686 17.85 5.34 6.80
CA LEU A 686 17.37 4.18 7.57
C LEU A 686 15.85 4.24 7.70
N PHE A 687 15.19 3.16 7.29
CA PHE A 687 13.75 3.01 7.35
C PHE A 687 13.38 1.80 8.21
N LEU A 688 12.64 2.04 9.30
CA LEU A 688 12.15 1.04 10.24
C LEU A 688 10.62 1.09 10.26
N GLU A 689 9.97 -0.04 10.01
CA GLU A 689 8.51 -0.11 9.99
C GLU A 689 8.00 -1.42 10.59
N HIS A 690 6.97 -1.36 11.44
CA HIS A 690 6.32 -2.51 12.06
C HIS A 690 7.29 -3.44 12.83
N CYS A 691 7.88 -2.96 13.93
CA CYS A 691 8.72 -3.76 14.83
C CYS A 691 8.48 -3.43 16.32
N LYS A 692 9.15 -4.14 17.24
CA LYS A 692 9.00 -4.01 18.70
C LYS A 692 10.25 -3.46 19.40
N LEU A 693 11.10 -2.74 18.67
CA LEU A 693 12.39 -2.29 19.16
C LEU A 693 12.26 -1.42 20.41
N LYS A 694 12.97 -1.80 21.49
CA LYS A 694 12.98 -1.04 22.75
C LYS A 694 13.86 0.21 22.68
N CYS A 695 14.99 0.11 21.97
CA CYS A 695 15.95 1.20 21.77
C CYS A 695 16.74 1.01 20.47
N LEU A 696 17.24 2.12 19.92
CA LEU A 696 18.26 2.10 18.88
C LEU A 696 19.64 1.96 19.51
N PRO A 697 20.57 1.21 18.90
CA PRO A 697 21.88 0.98 19.50
C PRO A 697 22.76 2.24 19.49
N PRO A 698 23.57 2.48 20.54
CA PRO A 698 24.51 3.61 20.59
C PRO A 698 25.54 3.63 19.45
N GLY A 699 25.94 2.45 18.95
CA GLY A 699 26.80 2.32 17.78
C GLY A 699 26.23 2.97 16.53
N LEU A 700 24.91 2.88 16.31
CA LEU A 700 24.25 3.52 15.16
C LEU A 700 24.37 5.04 15.22
N ALA A 701 24.14 5.62 16.39
CA ALA A 701 24.17 7.06 16.58
C ALA A 701 25.60 7.63 16.44
N SER A 702 26.62 6.87 16.87
CA SER A 702 28.02 7.30 16.89
C SER A 702 28.80 7.01 15.58
N GLN A 703 28.51 5.90 14.91
CA GLN A 703 29.30 5.42 13.76
C GLN A 703 28.66 5.69 12.40
N ALA A 704 27.32 5.79 12.31
CA ALA A 704 26.61 6.09 11.06
C ALA A 704 26.65 7.61 10.74
N SER A 705 27.87 8.15 10.58
CA SER A 705 28.14 9.60 10.50
C SER A 705 27.55 10.32 9.27
N ALA A 706 27.08 9.56 8.27
CA ALA A 706 26.43 10.07 7.07
C ALA A 706 24.89 10.03 7.15
N LEU A 707 24.31 9.49 8.23
CA LEU A 707 22.87 9.26 8.35
C LEU A 707 22.15 10.61 8.40
N ASN A 708 21.42 10.93 7.34
CA ASN A 708 20.71 12.20 7.19
C ASN A 708 19.19 12.04 7.34
N ASN A 709 18.65 10.87 7.01
CA ASN A 709 17.22 10.60 7.01
C ASN A 709 16.91 9.36 7.85
N LEU A 710 16.03 9.51 8.84
CA LEU A 710 15.56 8.42 9.70
C LEU A 710 14.03 8.41 9.71
N HIS A 711 13.46 7.27 9.33
CA HIS A 711 12.03 7.03 9.28
C HIS A 711 11.69 5.86 10.20
N ILE A 712 10.80 6.07 11.17
CA ILE A 712 10.39 5.05 12.14
C ILE A 712 8.86 5.07 12.23
N TYR A 713 8.21 4.03 11.73
CA TYR A 713 6.75 3.91 11.68
C TYR A 713 6.26 2.65 12.40
N TYR A 714 5.18 2.78 13.18
CA TYR A 714 4.52 1.65 13.85
C TYR A 714 5.48 0.80 14.72
N VAL A 715 6.35 1.45 15.50
CA VAL A 715 7.27 0.77 16.43
C VAL A 715 6.72 0.85 17.84
N HIS A 716 6.37 -0.30 18.38
CA HIS A 716 5.79 -0.43 19.72
C HIS A 716 6.92 -0.76 20.72
N SER A 717 7.04 -0.07 21.85
CA SER A 717 8.12 -0.17 22.86
C SER A 717 9.33 0.78 22.74
N LEU A 718 9.47 1.61 21.71
CA LEU A 718 10.61 2.54 21.61
C LEU A 718 10.42 3.72 22.59
N ILE A 719 11.25 3.81 23.64
CA ILE A 719 11.08 4.80 24.73
C ILE A 719 11.79 6.13 24.45
N SER A 720 12.97 6.09 23.83
CA SER A 720 13.77 7.31 23.61
C SER A 720 14.61 7.24 22.34
N LEU A 721 14.89 8.41 21.76
CA LEU A 721 15.74 8.58 20.59
C LEU A 721 16.76 9.70 20.86
N ALA A 722 18.05 9.36 20.90
CA ALA A 722 19.09 10.30 21.31
C ALA A 722 20.40 10.16 20.51
N ASN A 723 21.14 11.27 20.44
CA ASN A 723 22.56 11.33 20.02
C ASN A 723 22.86 11.10 18.52
N PHE A 724 22.03 11.58 17.60
CA PHE A 724 22.30 11.51 16.16
C PHE A 724 22.76 12.87 15.60
N PRO A 725 24.08 13.15 15.52
CA PRO A 725 24.60 14.47 15.16
C PRO A 725 24.52 14.81 13.67
N SER A 726 24.41 13.82 12.79
CA SER A 726 24.33 14.00 11.33
C SER A 726 22.91 14.13 10.80
N LEU A 727 21.89 13.80 11.61
CA LEU A 727 20.51 13.67 11.19
C LEU A 727 19.93 15.03 10.76
N VAL A 728 19.30 15.07 9.58
CA VAL A 728 18.69 16.27 8.97
C VAL A 728 17.17 16.17 8.97
N GLU A 729 16.63 14.99 8.67
CA GLU A 729 15.19 14.71 8.64
C GLU A 729 14.85 13.50 9.51
N LEU A 730 13.86 13.67 10.40
CA LEU A 730 13.31 12.62 11.25
C LEU A 730 11.80 12.55 11.05
N LYS A 731 11.29 11.37 10.68
CA LYS A 731 9.85 11.09 10.61
C LYS A 731 9.48 9.98 11.57
N LEU A 732 8.52 10.26 12.44
CA LEU A 732 7.99 9.36 13.45
C LEU A 732 6.48 9.23 13.23
N ASN A 733 5.97 8.01 13.15
CA ASN A 733 4.54 7.75 12.99
C ASN A 733 4.09 6.60 13.90
N GLU A 734 3.06 6.81 14.70
CA GLU A 734 2.45 5.84 15.62
C GLU A 734 3.47 5.17 16.58
N ILE A 735 4.32 5.98 17.23
CA ILE A 735 5.30 5.53 18.23
C ILE A 735 4.75 5.77 19.64
N LEU A 736 3.83 4.90 20.07
CA LEU A 736 2.99 5.12 21.26
C LEU A 736 3.76 5.20 22.59
N ASP A 737 4.95 4.62 22.67
CA ASP A 737 5.76 4.57 23.90
C ASP A 737 6.90 5.59 23.96
N LEU A 738 7.06 6.41 22.91
CA LEU A 738 8.16 7.38 22.84
C LEU A 738 7.95 8.50 23.86
N GLU A 739 8.88 8.65 24.80
CA GLU A 739 8.81 9.67 25.85
C GLU A 739 9.75 10.85 25.59
N MET A 740 10.87 10.63 24.88
CA MET A 740 11.96 11.60 24.81
C MET A 740 12.75 11.56 23.49
N ILE A 741 13.04 12.74 22.93
CA ILE A 741 13.97 12.96 21.81
C ILE A 741 15.04 13.96 22.23
N THR A 742 16.33 13.60 22.17
CA THR A 742 17.41 14.50 22.60
C THR A 742 18.64 14.51 21.70
N ASN A 743 19.36 15.64 21.67
CA ASN A 743 20.69 15.77 21.07
C ASN A 743 20.74 15.42 19.56
N LEU A 744 20.01 16.20 18.76
CA LEU A 744 19.97 16.11 17.28
C LEU A 744 20.37 17.47 16.67
N PRO A 745 21.65 17.88 16.77
CA PRO A 745 22.10 19.25 16.50
C PRO A 745 21.90 19.76 15.06
N ARG A 746 21.82 18.86 14.07
CA ARG A 746 21.63 19.21 12.65
C ARG A 746 20.22 18.99 12.14
N LEU A 747 19.29 18.56 12.99
CA LEU A 747 17.93 18.25 12.58
C LEU A 747 17.24 19.51 12.07
N GLN A 748 16.82 19.51 10.81
CA GLN A 748 16.13 20.64 10.17
C GLN A 748 14.64 20.39 10.06
N LYS A 749 14.22 19.13 9.85
CA LYS A 749 12.82 18.73 9.67
C LYS A 749 12.46 17.59 10.63
N LEU A 750 11.41 17.80 11.40
CA LEU A 750 10.83 16.81 12.30
C LEU A 750 9.34 16.65 12.01
N THR A 751 8.91 15.42 11.74
CA THR A 751 7.50 15.03 11.60
C THR A 751 7.18 14.01 12.68
N ILE A 752 6.16 14.28 13.48
CA ILE A 752 5.67 13.39 14.55
C ILE A 752 4.17 13.20 14.33
N GLU A 753 3.76 11.97 14.11
CA GLU A 753 2.37 11.58 13.93
C GLU A 753 2.02 10.55 15.01
N ASP A 754 0.95 10.81 15.77
CA ASP A 754 0.35 9.93 16.78
C ASP A 754 1.36 9.34 17.79
N CYS A 755 2.15 10.22 18.44
CA CYS A 755 3.12 9.87 19.49
C CYS A 755 2.74 10.49 20.86
N PRO A 756 1.66 10.02 21.53
CA PRO A 756 1.02 10.73 22.64
C PRO A 756 1.84 10.81 23.94
N LYS A 757 2.85 9.96 24.12
CA LYS A 757 3.67 9.94 25.35
C LYS A 757 4.90 10.86 25.30
N LEU A 758 5.16 11.53 24.17
CA LEU A 758 6.35 12.35 23.98
C LEU A 758 6.28 13.59 24.89
N LYS A 759 7.19 13.67 25.86
CA LYS A 759 7.23 14.74 26.89
C LYS A 759 8.41 15.67 26.74
N ALA A 760 9.50 15.25 26.10
CA ALA A 760 10.72 16.04 25.98
C ALA A 760 11.30 16.02 24.57
N LEU A 761 11.63 17.20 24.06
CA LEU A 761 12.34 17.43 22.80
C LEU A 761 13.45 18.47 23.05
N GLU A 762 14.70 18.01 23.19
CA GLU A 762 15.83 18.86 23.59
C GLU A 762 17.03 18.72 22.66
N GLY A 763 17.88 19.75 22.57
CA GLY A 763 19.11 19.69 21.77
C GLY A 763 18.88 19.63 20.25
N VAL A 764 17.86 20.36 19.76
CA VAL A 764 17.51 20.50 18.33
C VAL A 764 17.67 21.96 17.81
N PRO A 765 18.84 22.60 17.94
CA PRO A 765 19.04 24.02 17.62
C PRO A 765 18.87 24.40 16.15
N ALA A 766 19.02 23.44 15.22
CA ALA A 766 18.90 23.68 13.78
C ALA A 766 17.47 23.45 13.24
N LEU A 767 16.50 23.14 14.10
CA LEU A 767 15.14 22.78 13.68
C LEU A 767 14.49 23.95 12.96
N GLN A 768 14.19 23.77 11.67
CA GLN A 768 13.51 24.78 10.85
C GLN A 768 12.03 24.49 10.72
N ARG A 769 11.65 23.21 10.73
CA ARG A 769 10.29 22.77 10.47
C ARG A 769 9.87 21.64 11.40
N LEU A 770 8.73 21.84 12.06
CA LEU A 770 8.07 20.85 12.90
C LEU A 770 6.65 20.59 12.38
N ILE A 771 6.30 19.32 12.21
CA ILE A 771 4.93 18.86 11.92
C ILE A 771 4.51 17.94 13.05
N LEU A 772 3.41 18.27 13.73
CA LEU A 772 2.77 17.46 14.76
C LEU A 772 1.37 17.07 14.30
N THR A 773 1.06 15.78 14.31
CA THR A 773 -0.26 15.26 13.99
C THR A 773 -0.74 14.38 15.14
N ASP A 774 -1.81 14.77 15.80
CA ASP A 774 -2.51 13.98 16.81
C ASP A 774 -3.93 14.55 16.94
N LYS A 775 -4.91 13.84 16.38
CA LYS A 775 -6.30 14.33 16.28
C LYS A 775 -6.99 14.46 17.64
N ASP A 776 -6.49 13.77 18.66
CA ASP A 776 -7.06 13.76 20.00
C ASP A 776 -6.30 14.70 20.95
N MET A 777 -5.23 15.36 20.48
CA MET A 777 -4.44 16.30 21.27
C MET A 777 -5.28 17.48 21.78
N GLU A 778 -5.40 17.59 23.11
CA GLU A 778 -6.17 18.65 23.79
C GLU A 778 -5.32 19.87 24.18
N THR A 779 -4.01 19.72 24.39
CA THR A 779 -3.06 20.78 24.77
C THR A 779 -1.75 20.66 24.01
N LEU A 780 -1.04 21.77 23.76
CA LEU A 780 0.28 21.69 23.14
C LEU A 780 1.29 21.10 24.15
N PRO A 781 2.23 20.25 23.69
CA PRO A 781 3.26 19.71 24.56
C PRO A 781 4.13 20.80 25.20
N GLU A 782 4.53 20.61 26.47
CA GLU A 782 5.31 21.60 27.22
C GLU A 782 6.69 21.90 26.58
N TYR A 783 7.29 20.94 25.88
CA TYR A 783 8.57 21.13 25.19
C TYR A 783 8.50 22.17 24.06
N MET A 784 7.32 22.55 23.59
CA MET A 784 7.13 23.57 22.55
C MET A 784 7.74 24.93 22.95
N GLY A 785 7.71 25.26 24.25
CA GLY A 785 8.34 26.48 24.77
C GLY A 785 9.88 26.47 24.72
N CYS A 786 10.50 25.30 24.57
CA CYS A 786 11.96 25.13 24.59
C CYS A 786 12.59 25.05 23.19
N ILE A 787 11.77 24.89 22.15
CA ILE A 787 12.21 24.77 20.76
C ILE A 787 11.83 26.02 19.97
N ASN A 788 12.52 26.32 18.88
CA ASN A 788 12.23 27.50 18.06
C ASN A 788 12.24 27.19 16.55
N PRO A 789 11.32 26.34 16.06
CA PRO A 789 11.19 26.10 14.63
C PRO A 789 10.77 27.37 13.89
N ARG A 790 11.17 27.51 12.63
CA ARG A 790 10.70 28.59 11.76
C ARG A 790 9.25 28.37 11.31
N HIS A 791 8.91 27.11 11.03
CA HIS A 791 7.60 26.68 10.60
C HIS A 791 7.09 25.58 11.52
N PHE A 792 5.90 25.79 12.06
CA PHE A 792 5.19 24.79 12.86
C PHE A 792 3.84 24.48 12.23
N GLU A 793 3.58 23.20 12.01
CA GLU A 793 2.34 22.68 11.47
C GLU A 793 1.72 21.69 12.45
N LEU A 794 0.43 21.85 12.75
CA LEU A 794 -0.29 21.07 13.74
C LEU A 794 -1.61 20.54 13.19
N TYR A 795 -1.89 19.26 13.39
CA TYR A 795 -3.22 18.65 13.24
C TYR A 795 -3.67 18.19 14.61
N CYS A 796 -4.72 18.81 15.13
CA CYS A 796 -5.17 18.60 16.50
C CYS A 796 -6.69 18.50 16.64
N SER A 797 -7.14 18.27 17.88
CA SER A 797 -8.55 18.35 18.23
C SER A 797 -9.10 19.77 17.99
N LEU A 798 -10.40 19.86 17.73
CA LEU A 798 -11.07 21.16 17.60
C LEU A 798 -10.96 22.02 18.87
N ALA A 799 -10.88 21.38 20.04
CA ALA A 799 -10.71 22.05 21.33
C ALA A 799 -9.34 22.75 21.44
N LEU A 800 -8.26 22.04 21.10
CA LEU A 800 -6.93 22.64 21.07
C LEU A 800 -6.83 23.75 20.02
N LEU A 801 -7.39 23.52 18.83
CA LEU A 801 -7.41 24.54 17.78
C LEU A 801 -8.12 25.82 18.24
N ALA A 802 -9.25 25.70 18.94
CA ALA A 802 -9.97 26.84 19.53
C ALA A 802 -9.15 27.56 20.62
N SER A 803 -8.37 26.80 21.41
CA SER A 803 -7.44 27.36 22.39
C SER A 803 -6.31 28.18 21.73
N ILE A 804 -5.74 27.67 20.63
CA ILE A 804 -4.74 28.36 19.81
C ILE A 804 -5.35 29.62 19.15
N ALA A 805 -6.59 29.53 18.69
CA ALA A 805 -7.32 30.66 18.08
C ALA A 805 -7.55 31.85 19.04
N ALA A 806 -7.57 31.60 20.36
CA ALA A 806 -7.67 32.66 21.37
C ALA A 806 -6.40 33.53 21.48
N ALA A 807 -5.30 33.09 20.84
CA ALA A 807 -4.01 33.78 20.76
C ALA A 807 -3.57 34.38 22.10
N GLN A 808 -3.27 35.69 22.18
CA GLN A 808 -2.80 36.37 23.41
C GLN A 808 -3.71 36.20 24.63
N SER A 809 -4.95 35.74 24.46
CA SER A 809 -5.91 35.49 25.54
C SER A 809 -6.03 34.01 25.93
N GLY A 810 -5.35 33.11 25.20
CA GLY A 810 -5.45 31.66 25.33
C GLY A 810 -4.30 31.05 26.13
N PRO A 811 -4.53 29.90 26.80
CA PRO A 811 -3.53 29.24 27.65
C PRO A 811 -2.34 28.67 26.88
N GLU A 812 -2.45 28.45 25.57
CA GLU A 812 -1.39 27.88 24.72
C GLU A 812 -0.46 28.94 24.10
N TRP A 813 -0.75 30.23 24.27
CA TRP A 813 -0.03 31.33 23.60
C TRP A 813 1.48 31.32 23.84
N ASP A 814 1.88 31.08 25.09
CA ASP A 814 3.28 31.09 25.51
C ASP A 814 4.10 29.95 24.88
N LYS A 815 3.43 28.93 24.33
CA LYS A 815 4.08 27.76 23.72
C LYS A 815 4.40 27.93 22.24
N PHE A 816 3.82 28.92 21.54
CA PHE A 816 4.05 29.08 20.09
C PHE A 816 4.29 30.52 19.62
N ASN A 817 4.14 31.54 20.48
CA ASN A 817 4.25 32.96 20.06
C ASN A 817 5.62 33.37 19.50
N HIS A 818 6.68 32.59 19.77
CA HIS A 818 8.03 32.84 19.30
C HIS A 818 8.29 32.29 17.89
N ILE A 819 7.39 31.45 17.37
CA ILE A 819 7.51 30.76 16.08
C ILE A 819 7.08 31.70 14.93
N GLU A 820 7.88 31.80 13.86
CA GLU A 820 7.63 32.76 12.75
C GLU A 820 6.34 32.46 11.99
N HIS A 821 6.07 31.18 11.72
CA HIS A 821 4.89 30.72 10.98
C HIS A 821 4.25 29.49 11.64
N VAL A 822 2.98 29.61 12.05
CA VAL A 822 2.20 28.49 12.61
C VAL A 822 0.97 28.23 11.75
N LYS A 823 0.76 26.96 11.39
CA LYS A 823 -0.42 26.46 10.69
C LYS A 823 -1.05 25.36 11.53
N ALA A 824 -2.21 25.60 12.14
CA ALA A 824 -2.93 24.59 12.91
C ALA A 824 -4.25 24.25 12.24
N TYR A 825 -4.62 22.97 12.28
CA TYR A 825 -5.80 22.42 11.63
C TYR A 825 -6.54 21.46 12.57
N ALA A 826 -7.86 21.42 12.44
CA ALA A 826 -8.69 20.39 13.07
C ALA A 826 -9.65 19.80 12.05
N CYS A 827 -9.80 18.47 12.13
CA CYS A 827 -10.60 17.68 11.22
C CYS A 827 -12.10 17.97 11.44
N GLY A 828 -12.87 17.92 10.36
CA GLY A 828 -14.30 17.64 10.45
C GLY A 828 -14.70 16.55 9.46
N ASP A 829 -15.99 16.24 9.45
CA ASP A 829 -16.68 15.05 8.91
C ASP A 829 -16.21 14.53 7.53
N ASP A 830 -15.58 15.36 6.68
CA ASP A 830 -15.02 14.98 5.37
C ASP A 830 -13.74 15.78 4.96
N ASN A 831 -13.20 16.64 5.83
CA ASN A 831 -12.05 17.51 5.50
C ASN A 831 -11.12 17.64 6.71
N SER A 832 -9.87 17.17 6.57
CA SER A 832 -8.85 17.20 7.64
C SER A 832 -8.42 18.60 8.06
N ARG A 833 -8.76 19.61 7.26
CA ARG A 833 -8.47 21.02 7.46
C ARG A 833 -9.71 21.91 7.48
N LYS A 834 -10.89 21.36 7.81
CA LYS A 834 -12.17 22.11 7.92
C LYS A 834 -12.00 23.36 8.77
N TRP A 835 -11.31 23.23 9.90
CA TRP A 835 -11.02 24.32 10.82
C TRP A 835 -9.53 24.62 10.80
N TYR A 836 -9.18 25.91 10.85
CA TYR A 836 -7.80 26.34 10.79
C TYR A 836 -7.48 27.58 11.63
N VAL A 837 -6.21 27.67 12.02
CA VAL A 837 -5.57 28.88 12.54
C VAL A 837 -4.25 29.05 11.79
N LEU A 838 -4.06 30.20 11.16
CA LEU A 838 -2.83 30.62 10.51
C LEU A 838 -2.27 31.80 11.28
N TYR A 839 -1.04 31.68 11.75
CA TYR A 839 -0.36 32.72 12.51
C TYR A 839 0.98 33.06 11.88
N THR A 840 1.28 34.36 11.77
CA THR A 840 2.60 34.88 11.43
C THR A 840 3.05 35.89 12.47
N ALA A 841 4.29 35.77 12.96
CA ALA A 841 4.80 36.66 13.99
C ALA A 841 5.14 38.07 13.47
N ASN A 842 5.69 38.17 12.25
CA ASN A 842 6.18 39.45 11.68
C ASN A 842 5.88 39.58 10.17
N PRO A 843 4.93 40.45 9.76
CA PRO A 843 4.01 41.21 10.62
C PRO A 843 3.04 40.27 11.36
N TYR A 844 2.61 40.69 12.55
CA TYR A 844 1.61 39.94 13.32
C TYR A 844 0.34 39.78 12.50
N ASN A 845 -0.04 38.54 12.20
CA ASN A 845 -1.31 38.21 11.57
C ASN A 845 -1.82 36.91 12.17
N LEU A 846 -3.11 36.87 12.47
CA LEU A 846 -3.81 35.68 12.95
C LEU A 846 -5.10 35.54 12.16
N GLU A 847 -5.14 34.58 11.25
CA GLU A 847 -6.31 34.23 10.46
C GLU A 847 -6.92 32.94 10.98
N THR A 848 -8.20 32.93 11.32
CA THR A 848 -8.90 31.73 11.75
C THR A 848 -10.36 31.75 11.32
N ASN A 849 -10.92 30.56 11.06
CA ASN A 849 -12.34 30.36 10.83
C ASN A 849 -13.06 29.78 12.06
N VAL A 850 -12.39 29.69 13.21
CA VAL A 850 -12.96 29.24 14.50
C VAL A 850 -13.55 30.45 15.24
N GLY A 851 -14.85 30.42 15.53
CA GLY A 851 -15.54 31.55 16.18
C GLY A 851 -15.35 31.60 17.71
N LEU A 852 -15.13 32.80 18.27
CA LEU A 852 -15.04 33.02 19.74
C LEU A 852 -16.32 32.63 20.51
N SER A 853 -17.47 32.49 19.83
CA SER A 853 -18.72 32.00 20.41
C SER A 853 -18.69 30.51 20.80
N PHE A 854 -17.69 29.75 20.35
CA PHE A 854 -17.49 28.35 20.79
C PHE A 854 -16.98 28.26 22.24
N LEU A 855 -16.45 29.35 22.81
CA LEU A 855 -16.02 29.42 24.22
C LEU A 855 -17.19 29.66 25.19
N SER A 856 -18.38 30.05 24.72
CA SER A 856 -19.55 30.26 25.59
C SER A 856 -20.34 28.97 25.80
N ARG A 857 -19.88 28.23 26.83
CA ARG A 857 -20.49 27.07 27.51
C ARG A 857 -22.03 26.98 27.44
N GLY A 858 -22.53 25.85 26.96
CA GLY A 858 -23.92 25.38 27.11
C GLY A 858 -23.99 24.08 27.91
N THR A 859 -24.79 24.10 28.99
CA THR A 859 -25.53 23.00 29.65
C THR A 859 -24.83 21.67 30.04
N LEU A 860 -23.51 21.64 30.25
CA LEU A 860 -22.84 20.45 30.85
C LEU A 860 -22.39 20.61 32.31
N THR A 861 -22.71 21.73 32.97
CA THR A 861 -22.37 21.98 34.38
C THR A 861 -23.08 21.05 35.39
N PHE A 862 -23.97 20.15 34.95
CA PHE A 862 -24.61 19.17 35.83
C PHE A 862 -23.88 17.82 35.92
N LEU A 863 -22.85 17.59 35.09
CA LEU A 863 -22.20 16.28 34.95
C LEU A 863 -20.69 16.29 35.20
N GLU A 864 -20.09 17.37 35.72
CA GLU A 864 -18.65 17.44 36.06
C GLU A 864 -18.19 16.33 37.05
N ASP A 865 -19.14 15.63 37.68
CA ASP A 865 -18.88 14.46 38.52
C ASP A 865 -19.04 13.13 37.73
N THR A 866 -17.90 12.48 37.45
CA THR A 866 -17.81 11.19 36.74
C THR A 866 -18.61 10.08 37.42
N GLN A 867 -18.66 10.03 38.76
CA GLN A 867 -19.45 9.03 39.49
C GLN A 867 -20.96 9.23 39.30
N ARG A 868 -21.39 10.48 39.15
CA ARG A 868 -22.80 10.82 38.93
C ARG A 868 -23.24 10.52 37.49
N PHE A 869 -22.34 10.70 36.51
CA PHE A 869 -22.59 10.36 35.11
C PHE A 869 -22.76 8.85 34.91
N GLU A 870 -21.84 8.05 35.46
CA GLU A 870 -21.84 6.59 35.31
C GLU A 870 -23.04 5.94 36.04
N SER A 871 -23.42 6.48 37.20
CA SER A 871 -24.63 6.03 37.91
C SER A 871 -25.94 6.41 37.21
N LEU A 872 -25.95 7.52 36.46
CA LEU A 872 -27.13 7.98 35.72
C LEU A 872 -27.34 7.23 34.40
N PHE A 873 -26.28 6.97 33.64
CA PHE A 873 -26.37 6.40 32.29
C PHE A 873 -25.91 4.94 32.17
N LYS A 874 -25.42 4.33 33.27
CA LYS A 874 -24.89 2.96 33.29
C LYS A 874 -23.83 2.69 32.21
N MET A 875 -23.04 3.71 31.85
CA MET A 875 -21.96 3.65 30.85
C MET A 875 -20.87 4.69 31.15
N THR A 876 -19.64 4.47 30.67
CA THR A 876 -18.52 5.41 30.84
C THR A 876 -18.63 6.63 29.92
N ARG A 877 -17.89 7.70 30.23
CA ARG A 877 -17.77 8.87 29.33
C ARG A 877 -17.13 8.52 27.97
N LYS A 878 -16.22 7.54 27.94
CA LYS A 878 -15.60 7.04 26.71
C LYS A 878 -16.65 6.38 25.81
N THR A 879 -17.49 5.51 26.38
CA THR A 879 -18.62 4.88 25.69
C THR A 879 -19.63 5.91 25.20
N PHE A 880 -19.95 6.93 26.00
CA PHE A 880 -20.84 8.02 25.59
C PHE A 880 -20.29 8.83 24.41
N SER A 881 -18.99 9.15 24.44
CA SER A 881 -18.33 9.89 23.35
C SER A 881 -18.32 9.08 22.06
N TYR A 882 -18.09 7.76 22.16
CA TYR A 882 -18.22 6.83 21.04
C TYR A 882 -19.64 6.79 20.47
N ILE A 883 -20.67 6.72 21.32
CA ILE A 883 -22.06 6.76 20.86
C ILE A 883 -22.35 8.10 20.15
N CYS A 884 -21.82 9.22 20.66
CA CYS A 884 -21.98 10.52 20.01
C CYS A 884 -21.30 10.60 18.65
N SER A 885 -20.11 10.00 18.49
CA SER A 885 -19.43 9.94 17.19
C SER A 885 -20.14 8.98 16.23
N LEU A 886 -20.69 7.88 16.75
CA LEU A 886 -21.39 6.88 15.97
C LEU A 886 -22.67 7.42 15.32
N VAL A 887 -23.44 8.23 16.04
CA VAL A 887 -24.70 8.81 15.52
C VAL A 887 -24.52 10.15 14.79
N MET A 888 -23.27 10.52 14.43
CA MET A 888 -22.91 11.75 13.73
C MET A 888 -23.25 11.67 12.22
N GLY A 889 -24.50 11.35 11.90
CA GLY A 889 -25.01 11.23 10.52
C GLY A 889 -26.19 12.16 10.21
N PRO A 890 -26.64 12.24 8.94
CA PRO A 890 -27.64 13.21 8.47
C PRO A 890 -28.95 13.18 9.26
N SER A 891 -29.33 12.00 9.76
CA SER A 891 -30.54 11.75 10.55
C SER A 891 -30.61 12.56 11.85
N MET A 892 -29.45 12.84 12.48
CA MET A 892 -29.33 13.63 13.72
C MET A 892 -28.89 15.09 13.44
N GLU A 893 -28.25 15.38 12.31
CA GLU A 893 -27.77 16.72 11.94
C GLU A 893 -28.89 17.69 11.51
N ASP A 894 -29.92 17.21 10.80
CA ASP A 894 -31.04 18.03 10.30
C ASP A 894 -31.96 18.57 11.43
N MET A 895 -31.69 18.24 12.69
CA MET A 895 -32.53 18.62 13.84
C MET A 895 -32.18 19.99 14.46
N ASN A 896 -31.66 20.93 13.68
CA ASN A 896 -31.32 22.28 14.16
C ASN A 896 -32.54 23.13 14.59
N SER A 897 -33.76 22.64 14.35
CA SER A 897 -35.01 23.22 14.88
C SER A 897 -35.29 22.84 16.34
N CYS A 898 -34.57 21.89 16.92
CA CYS A 898 -34.75 21.46 18.30
C CYS A 898 -33.98 22.38 19.26
N THR A 899 -34.71 23.13 20.08
CA THR A 899 -34.15 24.08 21.05
C THR A 899 -34.54 23.72 22.48
N PHE A 900 -33.72 24.17 23.43
CA PHE A 900 -34.15 24.33 24.81
C PHE A 900 -35.35 25.31 24.90
N ILE A 901 -36.07 25.27 26.02
CA ILE A 901 -37.19 26.19 26.31
C ILE A 901 -36.73 27.67 26.30
N ASP A 902 -35.44 27.92 26.53
CA ASP A 902 -34.81 29.26 26.47
C ASP A 902 -34.37 29.71 25.06
N GLY A 903 -34.60 28.88 24.03
CA GLY A 903 -34.30 29.19 22.62
C GLY A 903 -32.89 28.83 22.15
N ARG A 904 -32.02 28.26 22.99
CA ARG A 904 -30.72 27.74 22.55
C ARG A 904 -30.88 26.43 21.77
N VAL A 905 -30.11 26.26 20.68
CA VAL A 905 -30.13 25.03 19.87
C VAL A 905 -29.45 23.90 20.64
N LEU A 906 -30.07 22.71 20.63
CA LEU A 906 -29.51 21.51 21.26
C LEU A 906 -28.28 21.03 20.47
N SER A 907 -27.13 20.85 21.13
CA SER A 907 -25.96 20.21 20.51
C SER A 907 -26.22 18.71 20.27
N LEU A 908 -25.35 18.03 19.49
CA LEU A 908 -25.46 16.59 19.28
C LEU A 908 -25.42 15.82 20.62
N GLN A 909 -24.52 16.23 21.52
CA GLN A 909 -24.41 15.63 22.84
C GLN A 909 -25.68 15.85 23.67
N ASP A 910 -26.29 17.05 23.62
CA ASP A 910 -27.55 17.32 24.31
C ASP A 910 -28.69 16.44 23.75
N ARG A 911 -28.75 16.26 22.42
CA ARG A 911 -29.74 15.40 21.76
C ARG A 911 -29.56 13.93 22.19
N VAL A 912 -28.33 13.43 22.24
CA VAL A 912 -28.02 12.07 22.69
C VAL A 912 -28.38 11.88 24.17
N VAL A 913 -28.11 12.87 25.04
CA VAL A 913 -28.52 12.82 26.45
C VAL A 913 -30.04 12.75 26.62
N VAL A 914 -30.79 13.56 25.88
CA VAL A 914 -32.27 13.54 25.88
C VAL A 914 -32.78 12.15 25.47
N ALA A 915 -32.22 11.57 24.41
CA ALA A 915 -32.62 10.25 23.92
C ALA A 915 -32.28 9.13 24.91
N LEU A 916 -31.04 9.09 25.42
CA LEU A 916 -30.61 8.08 26.40
C LEU A 916 -31.44 8.17 27.69
N ARG A 917 -31.72 9.39 28.17
CA ARG A 917 -32.56 9.59 29.36
C ARG A 917 -33.97 9.06 29.15
N ARG A 918 -34.51 9.21 27.93
CA ARG A 918 -35.83 8.67 27.57
C ARG A 918 -35.84 7.15 27.52
N LEU A 919 -34.81 6.51 26.98
CA LEU A 919 -34.71 5.04 26.86
C LEU A 919 -34.49 4.34 28.22
N GLN A 920 -33.85 5.03 29.18
CA GLN A 920 -33.47 4.45 30.48
C GLN A 920 -34.51 4.68 31.61
N CYS A 921 -35.55 5.48 31.38
CA CYS A 921 -36.51 5.87 32.41
C CYS A 921 -37.96 5.46 32.07
N THR A 922 -38.75 5.12 33.09
CA THR A 922 -40.20 4.84 32.97
C THR A 922 -41.06 6.08 33.26
N GLU A 923 -40.45 7.24 33.56
CA GLU A 923 -41.19 8.48 33.82
C GLU A 923 -41.97 8.96 32.59
N PRO A 924 -43.10 9.67 32.78
CA PRO A 924 -43.82 10.33 31.70
C PRO A 924 -42.94 11.30 30.91
N THR A 925 -43.18 11.42 29.60
CA THR A 925 -42.43 12.32 28.70
C THR A 925 -42.43 13.78 29.20
N GLU A 926 -43.53 14.23 29.81
CA GLU A 926 -43.67 15.55 30.44
C GLU A 926 -42.63 15.80 31.55
N THR A 927 -42.40 14.80 32.41
CA THR A 927 -41.43 14.86 33.51
C THR A 927 -40.00 14.93 32.96
N ILE A 928 -39.70 14.12 31.94
CA ILE A 928 -38.39 14.09 31.29
C ILE A 928 -38.11 15.42 30.58
N ALA A 929 -39.08 15.93 29.81
CA ALA A 929 -39.02 17.21 29.12
C ALA A 929 -38.74 18.37 30.09
N SER A 930 -39.47 18.39 31.21
CA SER A 930 -39.29 19.38 32.28
C SER A 930 -37.91 19.29 32.95
N SER A 931 -37.38 18.08 33.14
CA SER A 931 -36.08 17.85 33.78
C SER A 931 -34.87 18.25 32.92
N VAL A 932 -34.99 18.16 31.59
CA VAL A 932 -33.91 18.47 30.63
C VAL A 932 -34.10 19.85 29.98
N GLY A 933 -35.23 20.53 30.24
CA GLY A 933 -35.50 21.89 29.77
C GLY A 933 -35.84 21.98 28.28
N VAL A 934 -36.55 20.98 27.75
CA VAL A 934 -36.98 20.89 26.33
C VAL A 934 -38.49 20.61 26.26
N SER A 935 -39.13 20.75 25.09
CA SER A 935 -40.55 20.39 24.92
C SER A 935 -40.75 18.87 24.83
N GLU A 936 -41.94 18.37 25.19
CA GLU A 936 -42.29 16.95 25.04
C GLU A 936 -42.15 16.46 23.59
N SER A 937 -42.55 17.29 22.62
CA SER A 937 -42.38 17.02 21.19
C SER A 937 -40.92 16.86 20.78
N THR A 938 -40.01 17.60 21.42
CA THR A 938 -38.56 17.52 21.18
C THR A 938 -38.00 16.22 21.73
N VAL A 939 -38.42 15.79 22.93
CA VAL A 939 -37.98 14.50 23.53
C VAL A 939 -38.34 13.32 22.63
N LEU A 940 -39.60 13.29 22.15
CA LEU A 940 -40.09 12.21 21.28
C LEU A 940 -39.31 12.20 19.96
N LEU A 941 -39.25 13.34 19.26
CA LEU A 941 -38.59 13.43 17.96
C LEU A 941 -37.10 13.07 18.03
N VAL A 942 -36.39 13.55 19.06
CA VAL A 942 -34.95 13.26 19.26
C VAL A 942 -34.73 11.78 19.56
N THR A 943 -35.60 11.15 20.34
CA THR A 943 -35.48 9.72 20.67
C THR A 943 -35.73 8.85 19.44
N GLU A 944 -36.71 9.20 18.60
CA GLU A 944 -36.98 8.50 17.34
C GLU A 944 -35.81 8.59 16.36
N ARG A 945 -35.26 9.79 16.16
CA ARG A 945 -34.11 10.00 15.26
C ARG A 945 -32.84 9.36 15.78
N PHE A 946 -32.63 9.39 17.09
CA PHE A 946 -31.49 8.72 17.71
C PHE A 946 -31.56 7.20 17.54
N ALA A 947 -32.72 6.57 17.79
CA ALA A 947 -32.90 5.14 17.58
C ALA A 947 -32.67 4.73 16.11
N ALA A 948 -33.15 5.52 15.16
CA ALA A 948 -32.92 5.30 13.74
C ALA A 948 -31.44 5.47 13.34
N ALA A 949 -30.74 6.44 13.92
CA ALA A 949 -29.32 6.67 13.66
C ALA A 949 -28.45 5.53 14.24
N VAL A 950 -28.71 5.11 15.48
CA VAL A 950 -28.02 3.95 16.09
C VAL A 950 -28.24 2.71 15.25
N TRP A 951 -29.47 2.45 14.79
CA TRP A 951 -29.75 1.31 13.91
C TRP A 951 -28.86 1.28 12.67
N GLN A 952 -28.73 2.43 11.99
CA GLN A 952 -28.03 2.52 10.71
C GLN A 952 -26.51 2.44 10.88
N GLU A 953 -25.98 3.12 11.89
CA GLU A 953 -24.54 3.33 12.03
C GLU A 953 -23.87 2.30 12.95
N ALA A 954 -24.62 1.60 13.81
CA ALA A 954 -24.08 0.61 14.75
C ALA A 954 -24.17 -0.85 14.25
N ASP A 955 -24.50 -1.08 12.97
CA ASP A 955 -24.78 -2.42 12.42
C ASP A 955 -23.60 -3.39 12.61
N HIS A 956 -22.34 -2.90 12.54
CA HIS A 956 -21.14 -3.72 12.74
C HIS A 956 -21.00 -4.28 14.17
N HIS A 957 -21.58 -3.65 15.18
CA HIS A 957 -21.64 -4.18 16.55
C HIS A 957 -22.69 -5.29 16.73
N PHE A 958 -23.45 -5.56 15.67
CA PHE A 958 -24.60 -6.46 15.69
C PHE A 958 -24.45 -7.65 14.72
N LEU A 959 -23.31 -7.76 14.02
CA LEU A 959 -23.07 -8.81 13.03
C LEU A 959 -22.78 -10.18 13.67
N TRP A 960 -23.09 -11.24 12.92
CA TRP A 960 -22.68 -12.60 13.23
C TRP A 960 -21.14 -12.72 13.27
N PRO A 961 -20.55 -13.43 14.25
CA PRO A 961 -19.12 -13.52 14.40
C PRO A 961 -18.42 -14.16 13.20
N ASP A 962 -17.23 -13.66 12.85
CA ASP A 962 -16.35 -14.31 11.89
C ASP A 962 -15.74 -15.61 12.46
N SER A 963 -14.93 -16.33 11.68
CA SER A 963 -14.35 -17.61 12.10
C SER A 963 -13.50 -17.49 13.38
N ARG A 964 -12.70 -16.43 13.51
CA ARG A 964 -11.83 -16.19 14.66
C ARG A 964 -12.62 -15.82 15.91
N GLN A 965 -13.66 -14.99 15.76
CA GLN A 965 -14.59 -14.65 16.84
C GLN A 965 -15.41 -15.87 17.28
N THR A 966 -15.82 -16.71 16.33
CA THR A 966 -16.53 -17.97 16.60
C THR A 966 -15.65 -18.95 17.38
N ASP A 967 -14.36 -19.08 17.05
CA ASP A 967 -13.41 -19.87 17.83
C ASP A 967 -13.25 -19.38 19.28
N LYS A 968 -13.22 -18.06 19.49
CA LYS A 968 -13.22 -17.46 20.83
C LYS A 968 -14.50 -17.81 21.60
N ILE A 969 -15.66 -17.67 20.97
CA ILE A 969 -16.97 -18.02 21.57
C ILE A 969 -17.03 -19.50 21.94
N LYS A 970 -16.59 -20.40 21.05
CA LYS A 970 -16.51 -21.85 21.32
C LYS A 970 -15.62 -22.15 22.52
N SER A 971 -14.45 -21.52 22.59
CA SER A 971 -13.54 -21.66 23.72
C SER A 971 -14.19 -21.21 25.04
N MET A 972 -14.99 -20.14 25.02
CA MET A 972 -15.70 -19.64 26.22
C MET A 972 -16.84 -20.57 26.63
N PHE A 973 -17.67 -21.05 25.71
CA PHE A 973 -18.69 -22.06 26.04
C PHE A 973 -18.09 -23.37 26.55
N TYR A 974 -16.92 -23.77 26.03
CA TYR A 974 -16.16 -24.87 26.59
C TYR A 974 -15.68 -24.57 28.02
N LYS A 975 -15.04 -23.44 28.27
CA LYS A 975 -14.54 -23.10 29.62
C LYS A 975 -15.64 -22.90 30.67
N ILE A 976 -16.76 -22.25 30.30
CA ILE A 976 -17.81 -21.85 31.25
C ILE A 976 -18.84 -22.95 31.44
N HIS A 977 -19.22 -23.63 30.37
CA HIS A 977 -20.33 -24.58 30.36
C HIS A 977 -19.90 -26.02 29.99
N ASN A 978 -18.61 -26.24 29.71
CA ASN A 978 -18.07 -27.51 29.21
C ASN A 978 -18.81 -28.01 27.96
N MET A 979 -19.13 -27.06 27.06
CA MET A 979 -19.83 -27.33 25.80
C MET A 979 -18.92 -27.02 24.60
N HIS A 980 -18.30 -28.06 24.06
CA HIS A 980 -17.46 -27.98 22.86
C HIS A 980 -18.31 -27.63 21.64
N ASN A 981 -17.74 -26.85 20.72
CA ASN A 981 -18.38 -26.44 19.44
C ASN A 981 -19.72 -25.69 19.56
N CYS A 982 -20.10 -25.27 20.78
CA CYS A 982 -21.27 -24.42 20.99
C CYS A 982 -20.93 -22.96 20.64
N CYS A 983 -21.74 -22.37 19.76
CA CYS A 983 -21.51 -21.03 19.20
C CYS A 983 -22.52 -19.98 19.68
N GLY A 984 -23.50 -20.35 20.50
CA GLY A 984 -24.53 -19.42 20.99
C GLY A 984 -25.79 -20.08 21.50
N VAL A 985 -26.65 -19.28 22.14
CA VAL A 985 -27.95 -19.69 22.66
C VAL A 985 -29.06 -18.88 21.99
N ILE A 986 -30.06 -19.56 21.43
CA ILE A 986 -31.25 -18.92 20.88
C ILE A 986 -32.38 -18.90 21.94
N CYS A 987 -32.99 -17.74 22.15
CA CYS A 987 -34.15 -17.59 23.04
C CYS A 987 -35.24 -16.70 22.44
N THR A 988 -36.48 -16.87 22.91
CA THR A 988 -37.63 -16.04 22.52
C THR A 988 -37.96 -15.06 23.65
N ILE A 989 -38.11 -13.79 23.33
CA ILE A 989 -38.44 -12.69 24.24
C ILE A 989 -39.82 -12.16 23.89
N ASP A 990 -40.71 -12.11 24.89
CA ASP A 990 -41.95 -11.36 24.81
C ASP A 990 -41.71 -9.90 25.25
N THR A 991 -42.13 -8.96 24.40
CA THR A 991 -42.19 -7.52 24.69
C THR A 991 -43.62 -7.03 24.52
N THR A 992 -44.16 -6.40 25.56
CA THR A 992 -45.52 -5.84 25.59
C THR A 992 -45.42 -4.32 25.58
N PHE A 993 -46.11 -3.63 24.67
CA PHE A 993 -46.18 -2.17 24.64
C PHE A 993 -47.61 -1.70 24.99
N GLY A 994 -47.73 -0.52 25.59
CA GLY A 994 -49.02 0.01 26.06
C GLY A 994 -49.99 0.36 24.92
N PRO A 995 -51.29 0.48 25.19
CA PRO A 995 -52.30 0.76 24.17
C PRO A 995 -52.04 2.09 23.45
N ASN A 996 -52.29 2.10 22.13
CA ASN A 996 -52.24 3.30 21.29
C ASN A 996 -53.52 4.14 21.53
N CYS A 997 -53.46 5.48 21.40
CA CYS A 997 -54.56 6.38 21.79
C CYS A 997 -55.92 6.15 21.09
N ASP A 998 -56.02 5.26 20.09
CA ASP A 998 -57.26 4.96 19.37
C ASP A 998 -57.69 3.47 19.35
N HIS A 999 -56.93 2.53 19.95
CA HIS A 999 -57.26 1.10 19.92
C HIS A 999 -56.98 0.38 21.27
N GLU A 1000 -58.00 -0.19 21.90
CA GLU A 1000 -57.95 -0.95 23.18
C GLU A 1000 -57.18 -2.30 23.13
N LYS A 1001 -56.40 -2.59 22.08
CA LYS A 1001 -55.64 -3.85 21.98
C LYS A 1001 -54.17 -3.65 22.31
N ILE A 1002 -53.71 -4.34 23.35
CA ILE A 1002 -52.29 -4.55 23.64
C ILE A 1002 -51.68 -5.34 22.48
N GLU A 1003 -50.79 -4.74 21.71
CA GLU A 1003 -49.97 -5.44 20.73
C GLU A 1003 -48.77 -6.06 21.44
N SER A 1004 -48.79 -7.38 21.65
CA SER A 1004 -47.60 -8.11 22.07
C SER A 1004 -46.73 -8.43 20.85
N THR A 1005 -45.45 -8.10 20.92
CA THR A 1005 -44.47 -8.43 19.88
C THR A 1005 -43.50 -9.46 20.42
N GLN A 1006 -43.34 -10.57 19.67
CA GLN A 1006 -42.39 -11.63 19.97
C GLN A 1006 -41.11 -11.45 19.15
N MET A 1007 -39.98 -11.57 19.82
CA MET A 1007 -38.64 -11.37 19.26
C MET A 1007 -37.78 -12.60 19.57
N GLN A 1008 -37.09 -13.14 18.58
CA GLN A 1008 -36.13 -14.23 18.79
C GLN A 1008 -34.72 -13.67 18.67
N VAL A 1009 -33.84 -14.06 19.61
CA VAL A 1009 -32.49 -13.52 19.71
C VAL A 1009 -31.46 -14.62 19.91
N ILE A 1010 -30.24 -14.38 19.43
CA ILE A 1010 -29.08 -15.23 19.71
C ILE A 1010 -28.13 -14.46 20.63
N VAL A 1011 -27.73 -15.11 21.71
CA VAL A 1011 -26.85 -14.55 22.73
C VAL A 1011 -25.60 -15.40 22.86
N ASP A 1012 -24.45 -14.73 22.98
CA ASP A 1012 -23.15 -15.37 23.20
C ASP A 1012 -22.83 -15.50 24.72
N PRO A 1013 -21.69 -16.10 25.13
CA PRO A 1013 -21.40 -16.33 26.54
C PRO A 1013 -21.00 -15.03 27.27
N GLU A 1014 -20.70 -13.95 26.55
CA GLU A 1014 -20.40 -12.62 27.09
C GLU A 1014 -21.67 -11.73 27.19
N MET A 1015 -22.86 -12.31 26.99
CA MET A 1015 -24.16 -11.64 27.04
C MET A 1015 -24.39 -10.61 25.91
N ARG A 1016 -23.69 -10.75 24.78
CA ARG A 1016 -23.88 -9.92 23.58
C ARG A 1016 -24.93 -10.52 22.66
N PHE A 1017 -25.74 -9.67 22.04
CA PHE A 1017 -26.76 -10.06 21.08
C PHE A 1017 -26.15 -10.16 19.67
N ARG A 1018 -26.30 -11.30 19.00
CA ARG A 1018 -25.64 -11.58 17.71
C ARG A 1018 -26.57 -11.57 16.50
N ASN A 1019 -27.86 -11.83 16.71
CA ASN A 1019 -28.89 -11.69 15.68
C ASN A 1019 -30.28 -11.59 16.34
N ILE A 1020 -31.21 -10.89 15.69
CA ILE A 1020 -32.59 -10.63 16.15
C ILE A 1020 -33.54 -10.70 14.96
N TRP A 1021 -34.73 -11.27 15.15
CA TRP A 1021 -35.85 -11.12 14.21
C TRP A 1021 -37.23 -11.09 14.90
N PHE A 1022 -38.20 -10.46 14.24
CA PHE A 1022 -39.53 -10.12 14.78
C PHE A 1022 -40.67 -10.93 14.14
N GLY A 1023 -41.76 -11.16 14.89
CA GLY A 1023 -43.00 -11.75 14.33
C GLY A 1023 -44.29 -11.44 15.11
N PRO A 1024 -45.47 -11.54 14.47
CA PRO A 1024 -46.77 -11.24 15.10
C PRO A 1024 -47.17 -12.29 16.14
N ALA A 1025 -47.81 -11.86 17.25
CA ALA A 1025 -48.26 -12.76 18.31
C ALA A 1025 -49.42 -13.67 17.86
N GLY A 1026 -49.19 -14.98 17.84
CA GLY A 1026 -50.19 -15.99 17.47
C GLY A 1026 -49.77 -17.42 17.85
N ARG A 1027 -50.75 -18.25 18.25
CA ARG A 1027 -50.61 -19.59 18.86
C ARG A 1027 -50.06 -20.71 17.96
N LEU A 1028 -49.64 -20.43 16.72
CA LEU A 1028 -49.03 -21.44 15.84
C LEU A 1028 -47.65 -21.02 15.32
N ASN A 1029 -46.70 -21.94 15.51
CA ASN A 1029 -45.48 -22.20 14.73
C ASN A 1029 -44.20 -21.40 15.05
N HIS A 1030 -43.51 -21.74 16.15
CA HIS A 1030 -42.05 -21.57 16.28
C HIS A 1030 -41.29 -22.14 15.05
N LEU A 1031 -41.82 -23.23 14.47
CA LEU A 1031 -41.31 -23.93 13.28
C LEU A 1031 -41.30 -23.08 12.01
N ASN A 1032 -42.42 -22.44 11.63
CA ASN A 1032 -42.47 -21.64 10.40
C ASN A 1032 -41.54 -20.42 10.49
N ARG A 1033 -41.36 -19.87 11.70
CA ARG A 1033 -40.58 -18.64 11.93
C ARG A 1033 -39.07 -18.87 11.89
N LEU A 1034 -38.58 -19.98 12.44
CA LEU A 1034 -37.18 -20.36 12.29
C LEU A 1034 -36.87 -20.58 10.80
N TYR A 1035 -37.73 -21.27 10.05
CA TYR A 1035 -37.46 -21.56 8.64
C TYR A 1035 -37.40 -20.33 7.73
N ASP A 1036 -38.02 -19.23 8.13
CA ASP A 1036 -37.99 -17.95 7.42
C ASP A 1036 -36.86 -17.01 7.90
N SER A 1037 -36.11 -17.38 8.95
CA SER A 1037 -35.05 -16.54 9.51
C SER A 1037 -33.75 -16.58 8.70
N GLU A 1038 -32.98 -15.49 8.75
CA GLU A 1038 -31.65 -15.41 8.15
C GLU A 1038 -30.72 -16.49 8.72
N LEU A 1039 -30.75 -16.69 10.05
CA LEU A 1039 -30.01 -17.77 10.73
C LEU A 1039 -30.22 -19.12 10.05
N PHE A 1040 -31.48 -19.49 9.85
CA PHE A 1040 -31.79 -20.78 9.24
C PHE A 1040 -31.32 -20.83 7.78
N GLN A 1041 -31.51 -19.75 7.01
CA GLN A 1041 -31.06 -19.70 5.62
C GLN A 1041 -29.53 -19.78 5.48
N GLU A 1042 -28.76 -19.14 6.36
CA GLU A 1042 -27.30 -19.14 6.33
C GLU A 1042 -26.72 -20.46 6.85
N CYS A 1043 -27.27 -21.03 7.92
CA CYS A 1043 -26.84 -22.35 8.39
C CYS A 1043 -27.09 -23.46 7.35
N GLU A 1044 -28.21 -23.43 6.62
CA GLU A 1044 -28.44 -24.42 5.55
C GLU A 1044 -27.57 -24.20 4.31
N LYS A 1045 -27.09 -22.98 4.06
CA LYS A 1045 -26.10 -22.71 3.00
C LYS A 1045 -24.70 -23.15 3.41
N GLY A 1046 -24.48 -23.51 4.68
CA GLY A 1046 -23.16 -23.80 5.23
C GLY A 1046 -22.26 -22.57 5.31
N THR A 1047 -22.85 -21.36 5.34
CA THR A 1047 -22.12 -20.10 5.50
C THR A 1047 -21.88 -19.78 6.97
N TRP A 1048 -22.82 -20.14 7.85
CA TRP A 1048 -22.67 -20.06 9.31
C TRP A 1048 -22.59 -21.46 9.93
N LEU A 1049 -21.87 -21.58 11.05
CA LEU A 1049 -21.65 -22.84 11.78
C LEU A 1049 -20.92 -23.91 10.93
N ASN A 1050 -19.93 -23.49 10.14
CA ASN A 1050 -19.19 -24.33 9.19
C ASN A 1050 -17.74 -24.63 9.61
N GLY A 1051 -17.37 -24.30 10.85
CA GLY A 1051 -16.02 -24.50 11.36
C GLY A 1051 -15.67 -25.96 11.69
N SER A 1052 -14.52 -26.13 12.36
CA SER A 1052 -13.91 -27.43 12.61
C SER A 1052 -14.84 -28.39 13.38
N LYS A 1053 -14.94 -29.63 12.90
CA LYS A 1053 -15.76 -30.65 13.53
C LYS A 1053 -15.01 -31.31 14.69
N LEU A 1054 -15.70 -31.52 15.81
CA LEU A 1054 -15.17 -32.19 16.99
C LEU A 1054 -15.15 -33.70 16.75
N LYS A 1055 -13.95 -34.31 16.86
CA LYS A 1055 -13.81 -35.76 16.90
C LYS A 1055 -14.16 -36.28 18.29
N VAL A 1056 -15.28 -37.00 18.37
CA VAL A 1056 -15.83 -37.51 19.63
C VAL A 1056 -15.18 -38.85 20.04
N ALA A 1057 -14.50 -39.54 19.12
CA ALA A 1057 -13.66 -40.72 19.35
C ALA A 1057 -12.59 -40.89 18.24
N LEU A 1058 -11.53 -41.67 18.49
CA LEU A 1058 -10.38 -41.89 17.57
C LEU A 1058 -10.78 -42.34 16.16
N ASP A 1059 -11.87 -43.11 16.02
CA ASP A 1059 -12.45 -43.60 14.75
C ASP A 1059 -13.96 -43.27 14.61
N GLY A 1060 -14.47 -42.27 15.35
CA GLY A 1060 -15.91 -41.95 15.44
C GLY A 1060 -16.37 -40.83 14.49
N PRO A 1061 -17.70 -40.69 14.24
CA PRO A 1061 -18.24 -39.58 13.46
C PRO A 1061 -18.02 -38.22 14.14
N GLU A 1062 -17.82 -37.17 13.35
CA GLU A 1062 -17.47 -35.84 13.84
C GLU A 1062 -18.71 -34.96 14.06
N VAL A 1063 -18.70 -34.11 15.10
CA VAL A 1063 -19.80 -33.19 15.42
C VAL A 1063 -19.42 -31.76 15.04
N GLY A 1064 -20.20 -31.15 14.15
CA GLY A 1064 -20.00 -29.77 13.71
C GLY A 1064 -20.34 -28.72 14.77
N GLU A 1065 -20.23 -27.46 14.39
CA GLU A 1065 -20.64 -26.33 15.22
C GLU A 1065 -22.16 -26.29 15.41
N TYR A 1066 -22.62 -25.89 16.60
CA TYR A 1066 -24.04 -25.83 16.90
C TYR A 1066 -24.41 -24.69 17.85
N ILE A 1067 -25.69 -24.34 17.86
CA ILE A 1067 -26.32 -23.46 18.85
C ILE A 1067 -27.37 -24.23 19.66
N ILE A 1068 -27.78 -23.67 20.79
CA ILE A 1068 -28.70 -24.33 21.73
C ILE A 1068 -30.02 -23.58 21.79
N GLY A 1069 -31.13 -24.31 21.60
CA GLY A 1069 -32.49 -23.79 21.73
C GLY A 1069 -33.30 -24.51 22.82
N ASP A 1070 -34.40 -23.89 23.26
CA ASP A 1070 -35.36 -24.51 24.16
C ASP A 1070 -36.16 -25.65 23.48
N ALA A 1071 -37.00 -26.34 24.27
CA ALA A 1071 -37.80 -27.48 23.80
C ALA A 1071 -38.86 -27.10 22.73
N GLY A 1072 -39.11 -25.81 22.50
CA GLY A 1072 -40.03 -25.29 21.48
C GLY A 1072 -39.42 -25.22 20.07
N TYR A 1073 -38.09 -25.39 19.93
CA TYR A 1073 -37.40 -25.41 18.65
C TYR A 1073 -37.29 -26.81 18.04
N PRO A 1074 -37.21 -26.94 16.70
CA PRO A 1074 -36.89 -28.22 16.07
C PRO A 1074 -35.43 -28.62 16.35
N LEU A 1075 -35.20 -29.92 16.53
CA LEU A 1075 -33.86 -30.49 16.58
C LEU A 1075 -33.26 -30.56 15.16
N LEU A 1076 -32.12 -29.89 14.95
CA LEU A 1076 -31.39 -29.83 13.68
C LEU A 1076 -29.89 -30.08 13.93
N PRO A 1077 -29.08 -30.43 12.91
CA PRO A 1077 -27.65 -30.74 13.08
C PRO A 1077 -26.85 -29.61 13.74
N TRP A 1078 -27.29 -28.38 13.53
CA TRP A 1078 -26.69 -27.15 14.04
C TRP A 1078 -27.53 -26.46 15.13
N LEU A 1079 -28.71 -26.99 15.49
CA LEU A 1079 -29.57 -26.47 16.57
C LEU A 1079 -30.02 -27.60 17.50
N LEU A 1080 -29.40 -27.65 18.69
CA LEU A 1080 -29.63 -28.71 19.66
C LEU A 1080 -30.64 -28.28 20.73
N THR A 1081 -31.60 -29.15 21.03
CA THR A 1081 -32.67 -28.94 22.01
C THR A 1081 -32.63 -30.00 23.11
N PRO A 1082 -33.18 -29.72 24.32
CA PRO A 1082 -33.02 -30.63 25.46
C PRO A 1082 -33.80 -31.94 25.25
N TYR A 1083 -33.43 -32.99 25.99
CA TYR A 1083 -34.19 -34.23 26.05
C TYR A 1083 -35.49 -34.03 26.85
N HIS A 1084 -36.55 -34.78 26.51
CA HIS A 1084 -37.81 -34.76 27.26
C HIS A 1084 -37.62 -35.35 28.67
N GLU A 1085 -38.38 -34.85 29.65
CA GLU A 1085 -38.24 -35.16 31.09
C GLU A 1085 -38.49 -36.64 31.47
N GLU A 1086 -38.90 -37.50 30.53
CA GLU A 1086 -39.18 -38.93 30.75
C GLU A 1086 -37.96 -39.86 30.49
N ASP A 1087 -36.79 -39.32 30.16
CA ASP A 1087 -35.59 -40.09 29.77
C ASP A 1087 -34.61 -40.32 30.95
N HIS A 1088 -34.46 -41.58 31.39
CA HIS A 1088 -33.72 -41.97 32.61
C HIS A 1088 -32.21 -42.27 32.47
N SER A 1089 -31.55 -41.92 31.35
CA SER A 1089 -30.10 -42.22 31.18
C SER A 1089 -29.19 -41.08 31.61
N ASP A 1090 -28.13 -41.39 32.36
CA ASP A 1090 -27.21 -40.42 32.98
C ASP A 1090 -26.60 -39.40 32.01
N TYR A 1091 -26.27 -39.79 30.77
CA TYR A 1091 -25.69 -38.88 29.77
C TYR A 1091 -26.70 -37.84 29.24
N LYS A 1092 -27.99 -38.20 29.13
CA LYS A 1092 -29.06 -37.27 28.72
C LYS A 1092 -29.34 -36.24 29.82
N ALA A 1093 -29.33 -36.68 31.09
CA ALA A 1093 -29.48 -35.79 32.23
C ALA A 1093 -28.31 -34.79 32.33
N GLU A 1094 -27.09 -35.24 32.07
CA GLU A 1094 -25.90 -34.39 32.03
C GLU A 1094 -25.96 -33.35 30.90
N PHE A 1095 -26.42 -33.73 29.71
CA PHE A 1095 -26.65 -32.78 28.61
C PHE A 1095 -27.69 -31.73 28.99
N ASN A 1096 -28.85 -32.12 29.55
CA ASN A 1096 -29.89 -31.20 29.99
C ASN A 1096 -29.41 -30.24 31.10
N ARG A 1097 -28.51 -30.70 31.99
CA ARG A 1097 -27.88 -29.87 33.01
C ARG A 1097 -27.00 -28.78 32.40
N ARG A 1098 -26.13 -29.11 31.45
CA ARG A 1098 -25.25 -28.14 30.75
C ARG A 1098 -26.05 -27.21 29.85
N HIS A 1099 -27.06 -27.73 29.16
CA HIS A 1099 -28.04 -26.97 28.38
C HIS A 1099 -28.76 -25.91 29.23
N SER A 1100 -29.26 -26.29 30.42
CA SER A 1100 -29.90 -25.37 31.37
C SER A 1100 -28.93 -24.28 31.87
N ALA A 1101 -27.67 -24.65 32.12
CA ALA A 1101 -26.65 -23.67 32.51
C ALA A 1101 -26.33 -22.67 31.39
N ALA A 1102 -26.23 -23.12 30.14
CA ALA A 1102 -25.99 -22.25 28.98
C ALA A 1102 -27.19 -21.33 28.70
N THR A 1103 -28.42 -21.85 28.76
CA THR A 1103 -29.64 -21.06 28.55
C THR A 1103 -29.87 -19.97 29.61
N THR A 1104 -29.33 -20.17 30.82
CA THR A 1104 -29.32 -19.14 31.87
C THR A 1104 -28.53 -17.89 31.47
N CYS A 1105 -27.51 -18.00 30.62
CA CYS A 1105 -26.75 -16.83 30.10
C CYS A 1105 -27.64 -15.91 29.27
N ALA A 1106 -28.43 -16.49 28.35
CA ALA A 1106 -29.38 -15.72 27.54
C ALA A 1106 -30.45 -15.02 28.41
N MET A 1107 -30.96 -15.70 29.45
CA MET A 1107 -31.90 -15.08 30.39
C MET A 1107 -31.29 -13.90 31.16
N LYS A 1108 -30.01 -14.00 31.57
CA LYS A 1108 -29.27 -12.91 32.22
C LYS A 1108 -29.04 -11.73 31.28
N ALA A 1109 -28.68 -11.97 30.02
CA ALA A 1109 -28.51 -10.92 29.01
C ALA A 1109 -29.81 -10.13 28.79
N VAL A 1110 -30.95 -10.84 28.67
CA VAL A 1110 -32.28 -10.22 28.52
C VAL A 1110 -32.69 -9.44 29.77
N ALA A 1111 -32.38 -9.96 30.97
CA ALA A 1111 -32.63 -9.24 32.21
C ALA A 1111 -31.79 -7.95 32.30
N ARG A 1112 -30.48 -8.00 31.96
CA ARG A 1112 -29.60 -6.82 31.91
C ARG A 1112 -30.09 -5.79 30.89
N LEU A 1113 -30.50 -6.24 29.69
CA LEU A 1113 -31.05 -5.37 28.66
C LEU A 1113 -32.30 -4.63 29.15
N LYS A 1114 -33.27 -5.35 29.74
CA LYS A 1114 -34.51 -4.76 30.26
C LYS A 1114 -34.25 -3.85 31.47
N ASP A 1115 -33.26 -4.13 32.31
CA ASP A 1115 -32.90 -3.29 33.47
C ASP A 1115 -32.19 -1.98 33.08
N THR A 1116 -31.38 -2.01 32.02
CA THR A 1116 -30.69 -0.82 31.48
C THR A 1116 -31.65 0.03 30.65
N TRP A 1117 -32.41 -0.58 29.75
CA TRP A 1117 -33.31 0.10 28.82
C TRP A 1117 -34.76 -0.12 29.23
N LYS A 1118 -35.19 0.63 30.24
CA LYS A 1118 -36.50 0.45 30.89
C LYS A 1118 -37.68 0.68 29.94
N CYS A 1119 -37.48 1.32 28.78
CA CYS A 1119 -38.50 1.42 27.73
C CYS A 1119 -39.01 0.06 27.24
N LEU A 1120 -38.25 -1.04 27.44
CA LEU A 1120 -38.63 -2.40 27.05
C LEU A 1120 -39.47 -3.16 28.12
N GLN A 1121 -39.77 -2.54 29.27
CA GLN A 1121 -40.50 -3.18 30.40
C GLN A 1121 -42.03 -2.99 30.38
N GLY A 1122 -42.58 -2.21 29.44
CA GLY A 1122 -44.01 -2.28 29.08
C GLY A 1122 -44.93 -1.13 29.48
N GLU A 1123 -44.41 0.06 29.81
CA GLU A 1123 -45.23 1.25 30.12
C GLU A 1123 -45.02 2.41 29.12
N MET A 1124 -44.48 2.14 27.93
CA MET A 1124 -44.36 3.15 26.89
C MET A 1124 -45.66 3.24 26.07
N PRO A 1125 -46.22 4.45 25.84
CA PRO A 1125 -47.24 4.65 24.82
C PRO A 1125 -46.68 4.20 23.46
N SER A 1126 -47.43 3.39 22.71
CA SER A 1126 -47.00 2.91 21.40
C SER A 1126 -46.67 4.11 20.48
N PRO A 1127 -45.51 4.15 19.81
CA PRO A 1127 -45.24 5.17 18.81
C PRO A 1127 -46.26 5.04 17.66
N VAL A 1128 -46.61 6.16 17.02
CA VAL A 1128 -47.64 6.21 15.95
C VAL A 1128 -47.26 5.30 14.75
N ASN A 1129 -45.98 4.94 14.60
CA ASN A 1129 -45.45 4.10 13.52
C ASN A 1129 -44.84 2.78 14.05
N PRO A 1130 -45.31 1.61 13.59
CA PRO A 1130 -44.76 0.29 13.96
C PRO A 1130 -43.27 0.12 13.65
N ASN A 1131 -42.75 0.78 12.61
CA ASN A 1131 -41.32 0.70 12.26
C ASN A 1131 -40.41 1.37 13.30
N THR A 1132 -40.89 2.43 13.96
CA THR A 1132 -40.16 3.15 15.01
C THR A 1132 -39.92 2.26 16.23
N LEU A 1133 -40.89 1.40 16.54
CA LEU A 1133 -40.78 0.43 17.63
C LEU A 1133 -39.64 -0.57 17.39
N ILE A 1134 -39.56 -1.10 16.17
CA ILE A 1134 -38.51 -2.03 15.76
C ILE A 1134 -37.13 -1.35 15.84
N GLN A 1135 -37.04 -0.08 15.40
CA GLN A 1135 -35.81 0.70 15.48
C GLN A 1135 -35.33 0.92 16.92
N ILE A 1136 -36.25 1.23 17.85
CA ILE A 1136 -35.92 1.38 19.27
C ILE A 1136 -35.38 0.06 19.85
N ILE A 1137 -36.01 -1.08 19.54
CA ILE A 1137 -35.60 -2.37 20.12
C ILE A 1137 -34.19 -2.76 19.66
N TYR A 1138 -33.91 -2.69 18.35
CA TYR A 1138 -32.56 -2.97 17.85
C TYR A 1138 -31.54 -1.93 18.32
N GLY A 1139 -31.92 -0.65 18.38
CA GLY A 1139 -31.07 0.40 18.93
C GLY A 1139 -30.66 0.11 20.38
N CYS A 1140 -31.58 -0.35 21.23
CA CYS A 1140 -31.27 -0.78 22.59
C CYS A 1140 -30.33 -1.99 22.64
N CYS A 1141 -30.50 -2.98 21.75
CA CYS A 1141 -29.62 -4.14 21.67
C CYS A 1141 -28.20 -3.78 21.19
N MET A 1142 -28.08 -2.88 20.21
CA MET A 1142 -26.79 -2.35 19.72
C MET A 1142 -26.09 -1.52 20.80
N LEU A 1143 -26.80 -0.63 21.49
CA LEU A 1143 -26.23 0.13 22.62
C LEU A 1143 -25.77 -0.79 23.75
N HIS A 1144 -26.49 -1.88 24.01
CA HIS A 1144 -26.08 -2.89 24.99
C HIS A 1144 -24.77 -3.58 24.59
N ASN A 1145 -24.60 -3.97 23.32
CA ASN A 1145 -23.34 -4.54 22.83
C ASN A 1145 -22.20 -3.53 22.90
N ILE A 1146 -22.42 -2.27 22.51
CA ILE A 1146 -21.42 -1.19 22.58
C ILE A 1146 -20.96 -0.96 24.02
N VAL A 1147 -21.88 -0.96 24.99
CA VAL A 1147 -21.51 -0.83 26.41
C VAL A 1147 -20.60 -1.99 26.85
N ILE A 1148 -20.90 -3.23 26.46
CA ILE A 1148 -20.06 -4.40 26.77
C ILE A 1148 -18.70 -4.34 26.06
N GLU A 1149 -18.68 -3.94 24.79
CA GLU A 1149 -17.44 -3.87 23.99
C GLU A 1149 -16.49 -2.78 24.46
N MET A 1150 -17.02 -1.67 24.94
CA MET A 1150 -16.24 -0.56 25.48
C MET A 1150 -15.85 -0.77 26.95
N GLU A 1151 -16.43 -1.76 27.64
CA GLU A 1151 -16.00 -2.23 28.96
C GLU A 1151 -14.77 -3.18 28.85
N ASP A 1152 -14.61 -3.87 27.72
CA ASP A 1152 -13.49 -4.76 27.39
C ASP A 1152 -12.68 -4.22 26.19
N ASP A 1153 -11.82 -3.23 26.40
CA ASP A 1153 -10.94 -2.64 25.36
C ASP A 1153 -10.03 -3.72 24.70
N ALA A 1154 -10.45 -4.27 23.55
CA ALA A 1154 -9.58 -4.65 22.43
C ALA A 1154 -10.35 -5.22 21.21
N ALA A 1155 -10.16 -4.55 20.07
CA ALA A 1155 -10.27 -5.00 18.67
C ALA A 1155 -11.65 -4.95 17.98
N MET A 1156 -11.72 -4.08 16.95
CA MET A 1156 -12.75 -4.05 15.92
C MET A 1156 -12.06 -3.97 14.54
N LEU A 1157 -12.43 -4.84 13.60
CA LEU A 1157 -12.07 -4.78 12.18
C LEU A 1157 -13.28 -5.16 11.32
N SER A 1158 -13.47 -4.42 10.23
CA SER A 1158 -14.63 -4.48 9.32
C SER A 1158 -14.50 -5.53 8.21
N SER A 1159 -15.63 -6.11 7.81
CA SER A 1159 -15.79 -7.13 6.76
C SER A 1159 -16.59 -6.63 5.55
N LYS A 1160 -16.40 -7.26 4.37
CA LYS A 1160 -17.51 -7.70 3.48
C LYS A 1160 -17.05 -8.59 2.32
N TRP A 1161 -17.78 -9.70 2.15
CA TRP A 1161 -17.93 -10.48 0.90
C TRP A 1161 -19.44 -10.63 0.58
N ARG A 1162 -19.78 -10.94 -0.68
CA ARG A 1162 -21.05 -11.50 -1.23
C ARG A 1162 -20.62 -12.51 -2.32
N ASN A 1163 -21.30 -13.60 -2.71
CA ASN A 1163 -22.67 -14.13 -2.65
C ASN A 1163 -22.58 -15.66 -2.87
N TYR A 1164 -23.57 -16.45 -2.41
CA TYR A 1164 -23.83 -17.82 -2.88
C TYR A 1164 -25.34 -18.13 -2.93
N SER A 1165 -25.74 -19.13 -3.72
CA SER A 1165 -27.11 -19.66 -3.76
C SER A 1165 -27.18 -21.20 -3.63
N LYS A 1166 -28.04 -21.62 -2.68
CA LYS A 1166 -29.06 -22.71 -2.69
C LYS A 1166 -28.71 -24.11 -3.22
N GLU A 1167 -28.79 -25.11 -2.34
CA GLU A 1167 -29.93 -26.03 -2.11
C GLU A 1167 -29.51 -27.13 -1.11
N VAL A 1168 -30.40 -27.54 -0.19
CA VAL A 1168 -30.68 -28.95 0.24
C VAL A 1168 -31.34 -28.97 1.62
N ARG A 1169 -32.54 -29.57 1.71
CA ARG A 1169 -33.10 -30.20 2.93
C ARG A 1169 -33.66 -31.58 2.57
N GLN A 1170 -33.19 -32.61 3.28
CA GLN A 1170 -33.99 -33.74 3.81
C GLN A 1170 -33.13 -34.78 4.59
N LEU A 1171 -31.80 -34.60 4.72
CA LEU A 1171 -30.90 -35.50 5.49
C LEU A 1171 -30.69 -35.11 6.97
N ALA A 1172 -31.09 -33.90 7.37
CA ALA A 1172 -30.67 -33.27 8.63
C ALA A 1172 -31.24 -33.91 9.93
N LYS A 1173 -32.32 -34.70 9.88
CA LYS A 1173 -33.04 -35.11 11.10
C LYS A 1173 -32.45 -36.32 11.82
N GLU A 1174 -31.87 -37.27 11.09
CA GLU A 1174 -31.20 -38.45 11.69
C GLU A 1174 -29.80 -38.10 12.22
N ASP A 1175 -29.12 -37.18 11.54
CA ASP A 1175 -27.80 -36.68 11.97
C ASP A 1175 -27.88 -35.80 13.22
N ALA A 1176 -28.96 -35.03 13.40
CA ALA A 1176 -29.14 -34.17 14.57
C ALA A 1176 -29.33 -34.96 15.88
N VAL A 1177 -30.12 -36.04 15.84
CA VAL A 1177 -30.31 -36.94 16.99
C VAL A 1177 -28.98 -37.63 17.32
N ARG A 1178 -28.28 -38.12 16.30
CA ARG A 1178 -26.96 -38.76 16.45
C ARG A 1178 -25.93 -37.80 17.03
N ALA A 1179 -25.84 -36.56 16.55
CA ALA A 1179 -24.92 -35.54 17.04
C ALA A 1179 -25.18 -35.20 18.51
N ARG A 1180 -26.45 -35.03 18.90
CA ARG A 1180 -26.84 -34.76 20.29
C ARG A 1180 -26.50 -35.94 21.21
N ASP A 1181 -26.81 -37.16 20.82
CA ASP A 1181 -26.54 -38.37 21.62
C ASP A 1181 -25.03 -38.61 21.79
N MET A 1182 -24.23 -38.40 20.74
CA MET A 1182 -22.77 -38.52 20.80
C MET A 1182 -22.12 -37.46 21.71
N LEU A 1183 -22.52 -36.19 21.58
CA LEU A 1183 -22.06 -35.12 22.48
C LEU A 1183 -22.42 -35.42 23.94
N SER A 1184 -23.63 -35.92 24.18
CA SER A 1184 -24.10 -36.25 25.52
C SER A 1184 -23.27 -37.37 26.16
N GLN A 1185 -22.93 -38.41 25.40
CA GLN A 1185 -22.06 -39.50 25.86
C GLN A 1185 -20.61 -39.02 26.10
N TYR A 1186 -20.10 -38.14 25.26
CA TYR A 1186 -18.79 -37.52 25.43
C TYR A 1186 -18.68 -36.66 26.69
N PHE A 1187 -19.71 -35.86 26.99
CA PHE A 1187 -19.78 -35.08 28.23
C PHE A 1187 -19.79 -35.95 29.49
N LEU A 1188 -20.35 -37.16 29.42
CA LEU A 1188 -20.30 -38.12 30.52
C LEU A 1188 -18.91 -38.76 30.64
N ALA A 1189 -18.26 -39.11 29.53
CA ALA A 1189 -16.92 -39.72 29.52
C ALA A 1189 -15.82 -38.74 29.98
N SER A 1190 -15.94 -37.44 29.69
CA SER A 1190 -15.00 -36.41 30.17
C SER A 1190 -15.09 -36.15 31.67
N ARG A 1191 -16.21 -36.54 32.31
CA ARG A 1191 -16.41 -36.41 33.76
C ARG A 1191 -15.61 -37.44 34.55
N SER A 1192 -15.36 -38.63 33.97
CA SER A 1192 -14.53 -39.69 34.58
C SER A 1192 -13.03 -39.42 34.52
N SER A 1193 -12.57 -38.54 33.63
CA SER A 1193 -11.17 -38.08 33.57
C SER A 1193 -10.88 -36.91 34.51
N GLU A 1194 -11.85 -36.03 34.75
CA GLU A 1194 -11.68 -34.87 35.67
C GLU A 1194 -11.80 -35.26 37.16
N SER A 1195 -12.44 -36.39 37.50
CA SER A 1195 -12.50 -36.91 38.87
C SER A 1195 -11.23 -37.65 39.33
N GLY A 1196 -10.21 -37.75 38.48
CA GLY A 1196 -8.96 -38.46 38.76
C GLY A 1196 -7.79 -37.59 39.24
N GLU A 1197 -7.93 -36.25 39.22
CA GLU A 1197 -6.82 -35.32 39.53
C GLU A 1197 -7.04 -34.47 40.80
N GLN A 1198 -7.94 -34.86 41.70
CA GLN A 1198 -8.19 -34.14 42.97
C GLN A 1198 -7.96 -34.94 44.26
N ASP A 1199 -7.40 -36.16 44.19
CA ASP A 1199 -7.12 -36.98 45.37
C ASP A 1199 -5.61 -37.23 45.68
N ASP A 1200 -4.67 -36.67 44.91
CA ASP A 1200 -3.22 -36.80 45.17
C ASP A 1200 -2.54 -35.43 45.39
N GLU A 1201 -2.95 -34.69 46.43
CA GLU A 1201 -2.07 -33.69 47.08
C GLU A 1201 -2.47 -33.47 48.55
N ALA A 1202 -2.50 -34.59 49.28
CA ALA A 1202 -2.31 -34.63 50.73
C ALA A 1202 -1.29 -35.71 51.07
N ALA A 1203 -0.01 -35.47 50.72
CA ALA A 1203 1.17 -36.15 51.26
C ALA A 1203 2.42 -35.27 51.08
#